data_AF-A0A9P6PD29-F1
#
_entry.id   AF-A0A9P6PD29-F1
#
_cell.length_a   1.000
_cell.length_b   1.000
_cell.length_c   1.000
_cell.angle_alpha   90.00
_cell.angle_beta   90.00
_cell.angle_gamma   90.00
#
_symmetry.space_group_name_H-M   'P 1'
#
loop_
_entity.id
_entity.type
_entity.pdbx_description
1 polymer ?
#
loop_
_entity_poly.entity_id
_entity_poly.type
_entity_poly.pdbx_seq_one_letter_code
_entity_poly.pdbx_strand_id
1 'polypeptide(L)'
;MTDTEHPMNHELRQIIQEVAHLELSVDRLSDSDDLYEAGLSSLNTIQLMLAIEKHFNVEIPDRMLNRHLFQSIGSLAEAVSQLQRDSVNGGEPVRAIALPDCNPPASSEDGHALDTAATAVAQVATRFADAVDREARFPSEAIDAMREHRLLGAMVPVELGGMGASLEAVTSACRILGHACSSAAMIYAMHQIEVICVLEHAMSVPWHRGFLEQVAAHEWLLASATSEDGVGGNLRNSRCAIEPDEDDAFTLHKLTPTISYGAYADAILATARRSPSATAAEQVLVTILKDDTTLTRRSGWDTFGMRGTCSEGFVLESRGRLEQVFPVSFGEVAERTMVPASHILWSSLWTGIASDAFSRAHRYFRAQAQDKSTGTSPAGGRIAEALGLLQAMQGRIDTALRLYARSAATLSWSETMADAAQINTLKTYVSTTALQVVMHTVMICGMAAYKNGTPFTLSRHIRDLYSAPLMINNDQSMMDDTTLQNPPAHAADLDDRHGVNALRDALVDAGLLIPMGVRGLYGRSETFESVVSAIDALVTRVGADQHAEVLRFPPAMNRTDFEHSEYLKGFPQLAGTVHSFCGTEHEHQRVLQCLERGEDWTGFQKPTYVVMTPAACYPAYPVIARRGPLPAQGRTLDLFSYCFRHEPSLDATRMQLFRMREYVRLGTAEQILAFRTEWIERGKRMMEMLALPHDVDLANDPFFGRGGRIAAFSQRELNLKFEMRVPIESDARLTACLSFNYHRDHFGLLWGIKTRDDAVAHTGCVGFGMERITLGLFKHHGLDVQAWPESTPGPDAAVPARVLTLPRDPAGYRAHALHGPTMVWKQTNCYVDLWIELLSQWGFDPYAMLPFTVAQDFEGDQFTFFKVPLEDLESLYGIVVQEHAIFEPLEHHVEQQVRRGNVMLVEVDAWHLPDTRGISYQRQHTKTTIGIDAIDAQAGEIGYFHNAGYYRAAGDDYHGLLGIGTSASLAPYVECAKRRFEPIRSAALREASLSLLARHFNRRPASNPVTAFHDALARNAAAIASQPISYFHSYSFNTLRQLGANFELLGRCLRWLDADDAWAPGYTGAFCASITACDTIASEAMVLEFRLARACARRNEDRCESTLEVIERAYASLIDELGGNSTPLQPHGGSSDPRRDAGSPLQ
;
A
#
# COMPACT_ATOMS: atom_id res chain seq x y z
N MET A 1 24.33 30.37 56.10
CA MET A 1 25.79 30.47 55.89
C MET A 1 26.01 30.17 54.43
N THR A 2 26.66 31.08 53.73
CA THR A 2 26.85 31.11 52.28
C THR A 2 27.83 30.02 51.86
N ASP A 3 27.35 28.97 51.19
CA ASP A 3 28.23 28.07 50.44
C ASP A 3 28.78 28.85 49.24
N THR A 4 30.08 29.09 49.27
CA THR A 4 30.85 29.58 48.14
C THR A 4 30.75 28.54 47.02
N GLU A 5 30.02 28.87 45.97
CA GLU A 5 29.93 28.07 44.74
C GLU A 5 31.35 27.77 44.23
N HIS A 6 31.72 26.49 44.11
CA HIS A 6 33.03 26.08 43.62
C HIS A 6 33.18 26.62 42.17
N PRO A 7 34.30 27.27 41.79
CA PRO A 7 34.45 27.88 40.45
C PRO A 7 34.13 26.90 39.29
N MET A 8 34.50 25.63 39.46
CA MET A 8 34.22 24.57 38.48
C MET A 8 32.74 24.22 38.35
N ASN A 9 31.97 24.26 39.45
CA ASN A 9 30.53 23.99 39.39
C ASN A 9 29.82 25.11 38.63
N HIS A 10 30.27 26.35 38.78
CA HIS A 10 29.75 27.49 38.02
C HIS A 10 30.02 27.34 36.51
N GLU A 11 31.23 26.95 36.12
CA GLU A 11 31.57 26.68 34.71
C GLU A 11 30.79 25.49 34.13
N LEU A 12 30.65 24.39 34.88
CA LEU A 12 29.86 23.24 34.46
C LEU A 12 28.38 23.59 34.29
N ARG A 13 27.81 24.42 35.17
CA ARG A 13 26.43 24.92 35.03
C ARG A 13 26.23 25.71 33.75
N GLN A 14 27.19 26.55 33.34
CA GLN A 14 27.13 27.26 32.06
C GLN A 14 27.14 26.29 30.87
N ILE A 15 28.04 25.30 30.88
CA ILE A 15 28.12 24.29 29.81
C ILE A 15 26.82 23.48 29.71
N ILE A 16 26.27 23.05 30.86
CA ILE A 16 24.99 22.31 30.92
C ILE A 16 23.86 23.18 30.36
N GLN A 17 23.80 24.46 30.71
CA GLN A 17 22.76 25.35 30.21
C GLN A 17 22.81 25.55 28.70
N GLU A 18 24.02 25.60 28.13
CA GLU A 18 24.22 25.74 26.69
C GLU A 18 23.89 24.47 25.91
N VAL A 19 24.22 23.29 26.47
CA VAL A 19 24.32 22.04 25.69
C VAL A 19 23.33 20.95 26.12
N ALA A 20 22.96 20.87 27.40
CA ALA A 20 22.17 19.75 27.91
C ALA A 20 20.67 19.85 27.62
N HIS A 21 20.15 21.06 27.35
CA HIS A 21 18.74 21.34 27.05
C HIS A 21 17.74 20.66 28.02
N LEU A 22 17.98 20.83 29.32
CA LEU A 22 17.17 20.24 30.40
C LEU A 22 15.73 20.79 30.43
N GLU A 23 14.79 20.00 30.96
CA GLU A 23 13.39 20.39 31.20
C GLU A 23 13.29 21.42 32.35
N LEU A 24 14.21 21.35 33.32
CA LEU A 24 14.35 22.28 34.43
C LEU A 24 15.46 23.29 34.17
N SER A 25 15.26 24.55 34.59
CA SER A 25 16.33 25.56 34.56
C SER A 25 17.50 25.12 35.43
N VAL A 26 18.72 25.21 34.91
CA VAL A 26 19.96 24.85 35.62
C VAL A 26 20.12 25.64 36.92
N ASP A 27 19.62 26.89 36.97
CA ASP A 27 19.61 27.74 38.17
C ASP A 27 18.80 27.16 39.34
N ARG A 28 17.91 26.18 39.07
CA ARG A 28 17.06 25.54 40.08
C ARG A 28 17.60 24.19 40.55
N LEU A 29 18.66 23.68 39.93
CA LEU A 29 19.26 22.39 40.27
C LEU A 29 20.31 22.55 41.37
N SER A 30 20.29 21.68 42.38
CA SER A 30 21.40 21.50 43.32
C SER A 30 22.58 20.77 42.66
N ASP A 31 23.78 20.84 43.25
CA ASP A 31 24.95 20.13 42.72
C ASP A 31 24.80 18.60 42.76
N SER A 32 23.85 18.09 43.56
CA SER A 32 23.54 16.66 43.73
C SER A 32 22.29 16.20 42.98
N ASP A 33 21.56 17.10 42.32
CA ASP A 33 20.35 16.72 41.59
C ASP A 33 20.69 15.85 40.38
N ASP A 34 19.85 14.86 40.10
CA ASP A 34 20.07 13.93 38.99
C ASP A 34 19.75 14.62 37.66
N LEU A 35 20.77 14.78 36.81
CA LEU A 35 20.64 15.46 35.53
C LEU A 35 19.73 14.70 34.56
N TYR A 36 19.63 13.37 34.69
CA TYR A 36 18.69 12.56 33.88
C TYR A 36 17.25 12.78 34.34
N GLU A 37 17.01 13.00 35.63
CA GLU A 37 15.70 13.44 36.14
C GLU A 37 15.33 14.83 35.65
N ALA A 38 16.33 15.71 35.52
CA ALA A 38 16.15 17.04 34.97
C ALA A 38 15.98 17.08 33.43
N GLY A 39 16.02 15.93 32.74
CA GLY A 39 15.75 15.82 31.30
C GLY A 39 16.98 15.61 30.41
N LEU A 40 18.15 15.26 30.97
CA LEU A 40 19.33 14.93 30.17
C LEU A 40 19.10 13.64 29.37
N SER A 41 19.13 13.74 28.05
CA SER A 41 19.02 12.59 27.13
C SER A 41 20.40 12.00 26.79
N SER A 42 20.44 10.74 26.37
CA SER A 42 21.69 10.06 25.91
C SER A 42 22.44 10.86 24.84
N LEU A 43 21.68 11.49 23.92
CA LEU A 43 22.23 12.33 22.86
C LEU A 43 22.87 13.61 23.41
N ASN A 44 22.19 14.27 24.36
CA ASN A 44 22.70 15.49 24.99
C ASN A 44 23.88 15.18 25.92
N THR A 45 23.95 13.97 26.49
CA THR A 45 25.10 13.49 27.25
C THR A 45 26.38 13.44 26.40
N ILE A 46 26.28 13.02 25.13
CA ILE A 46 27.41 13.07 24.18
C ILE A 46 27.89 14.50 23.98
N GLN A 47 26.95 15.42 23.72
CA GLN A 47 27.30 16.81 23.48
C GLN A 47 27.92 17.46 24.72
N LEU A 48 27.37 17.16 25.91
CA LEU A 48 27.88 17.58 27.19
C LEU A 48 29.30 17.04 27.43
N MET A 49 29.54 15.76 27.18
CA MET A 49 30.88 15.14 27.24
C MET A 49 31.89 15.89 26.36
N LEU A 50 31.56 16.09 25.07
CA LEU A 50 32.45 16.76 24.13
C LEU A 50 32.69 18.23 24.50
N ALA A 51 31.67 18.91 25.03
CA ALA A 51 31.79 20.28 25.52
C ALA A 51 32.70 20.38 26.75
N ILE A 52 32.60 19.43 27.68
CA ILE A 52 33.46 19.34 28.87
C ILE A 52 34.91 19.06 28.48
N GLU A 53 35.16 18.05 27.63
CA GLU A 53 36.52 17.74 27.14
C GLU A 53 37.17 18.95 26.48
N LYS A 54 36.40 19.67 25.65
CA LYS A 54 36.86 20.87 24.95
C LYS A 54 37.10 22.05 25.88
N HIS A 55 36.18 22.35 26.80
CA HIS A 55 36.23 23.52 27.68
C HIS A 55 37.36 23.40 28.70
N PHE A 56 37.49 22.23 29.33
CA PHE A 56 38.52 21.99 30.36
C PHE A 56 39.84 21.46 29.80
N ASN A 57 39.93 21.23 28.48
CA ASN A 57 41.09 20.66 27.79
C ASN A 57 41.59 19.36 28.45
N VAL A 58 40.65 18.45 28.71
CA VAL A 58 40.88 17.13 29.30
C VAL A 58 40.30 16.04 28.40
N GLU A 59 40.81 14.82 28.54
CA GLU A 59 40.25 13.64 27.89
C GLU A 59 39.65 12.70 28.94
N ILE A 60 38.36 12.39 28.83
CA ILE A 60 37.68 11.49 29.76
C ILE A 60 38.00 10.04 29.34
N PRO A 61 38.79 9.26 30.11
CA PRO A 61 39.19 7.93 29.71
C PRO A 61 37.97 7.00 29.64
N ASP A 62 38.00 6.01 28.74
CA ASP A 62 36.86 5.11 28.48
C ASP A 62 36.31 4.44 29.74
N ARG A 63 37.18 4.10 30.71
CA ARG A 63 36.78 3.53 32.01
C ARG A 63 35.87 4.43 32.87
N MET A 64 35.82 5.73 32.58
CA MET A 64 34.98 6.72 33.26
C MET A 64 33.68 7.00 32.50
N LEU A 65 33.54 6.55 31.24
CA LEU A 65 32.34 6.76 30.43
C LEU A 65 31.21 5.84 30.86
N ASN A 66 30.55 6.17 31.97
CA ASN A 66 29.40 5.45 32.47
C ASN A 66 28.30 6.45 32.90
N ARG A 67 27.10 5.93 33.18
CA ARG A 67 25.96 6.76 33.58
C ARG A 67 26.28 7.65 34.79
N HIS A 68 27.01 7.12 35.77
CA HIS A 68 27.31 7.81 37.02
C HIS A 68 28.14 9.10 36.81
N LEU A 69 29.05 9.10 35.83
CA LEU A 69 29.81 10.30 35.47
C LEU A 69 28.91 11.51 35.18
N PHE A 70 27.82 11.31 34.44
CA PHE A 70 26.90 12.37 34.04
C PHE A 70 25.67 12.48 34.94
N GLN A 71 25.66 11.82 36.09
CA GLN A 71 24.50 11.77 36.96
C GLN A 71 24.22 13.12 37.63
N SER A 72 25.25 13.86 38.05
CA SER A 72 25.09 15.13 38.77
C SER A 72 26.20 16.11 38.41
N ILE A 73 25.98 17.40 38.69
CA ILE A 73 27.01 18.44 38.55
C ILE A 73 28.23 18.10 39.43
N GLY A 74 27.99 17.56 40.63
CA GLY A 74 29.03 17.08 41.54
C GLY A 74 29.87 15.95 40.95
N SER A 75 29.25 14.94 40.34
CA SER A 75 29.94 13.82 39.68
C SER A 75 30.83 14.30 38.52
N LEU A 76 30.35 15.25 37.73
CA LEU A 76 31.13 15.87 36.66
C LEU A 76 32.31 16.68 37.20
N ALA A 77 32.09 17.48 38.25
CA ALA A 77 33.13 18.29 38.88
C ALA A 77 34.26 17.43 39.49
N GLU A 78 33.91 16.31 40.13
CA GLU A 78 34.87 15.37 40.68
C GLU A 78 35.73 14.73 39.58
N ALA A 79 35.10 14.29 38.49
CA ALA A 79 35.77 13.69 37.35
C ALA A 79 36.73 14.67 36.64
N VAL A 80 36.28 15.90 36.36
CA VAL A 80 37.13 16.92 35.73
C VAL A 80 38.30 17.30 36.64
N SER A 81 38.05 17.44 37.96
CA SER A 81 39.11 17.67 38.96
C SER A 81 40.18 16.57 38.95
N GLN A 82 39.77 15.32 38.75
CA GLN A 82 40.68 14.19 38.64
C GLN A 82 41.52 14.28 37.36
N LEU A 83 40.90 14.56 36.22
CA LEU A 83 41.58 14.57 34.91
C LEU A 83 42.52 15.76 34.71
N GLN A 84 42.19 16.93 35.26
CA GLN A 84 43.10 18.08 35.23
C GLN A 84 44.35 17.85 36.07
N ARG A 85 44.28 17.01 37.12
CA ARG A 85 45.47 16.58 37.88
C ARG A 85 46.34 15.62 37.05
N ASP A 86 45.73 14.79 36.22
CA ASP A 86 46.43 13.79 35.40
C ASP A 86 47.07 14.40 34.12
N SER A 87 46.45 15.44 33.54
CA SER A 87 46.86 16.06 32.25
C SER A 87 48.12 16.95 32.33
N VAL A 88 48.60 17.29 33.52
CA VAL A 88 49.83 18.09 33.72
C VAL A 88 51.12 17.31 33.35
N ASN A 89 51.02 16.02 33.01
CA ASN A 89 52.18 15.11 32.93
C ASN A 89 52.57 14.53 31.53
N GLY A 90 52.08 14.98 30.36
CA GLY A 90 52.70 14.53 29.07
C GLY A 90 52.13 15.06 27.73
N GLY A 91 53.00 15.58 26.83
CA GLY A 91 52.74 15.96 25.40
C GLY A 91 53.09 14.83 24.40
N GLU A 92 52.74 14.79 23.10
CA GLU A 92 52.71 15.70 21.92
C GLU A 92 51.73 15.17 20.80
N PRO A 93 51.39 15.89 19.69
CA PRO A 93 50.47 15.43 18.61
C PRO A 93 51.11 15.16 17.21
N VAL A 94 50.44 14.34 16.36
CA VAL A 94 50.88 13.88 15.00
C VAL A 94 49.95 14.36 13.83
N ARG A 95 50.51 14.49 12.61
CA ARG A 95 50.00 15.06 11.33
C ARG A 95 49.16 14.12 10.41
N ALA A 96 48.41 14.71 9.46
CA ALA A 96 47.46 14.09 8.50
C ALA A 96 47.99 13.82 7.05
N ILE A 97 47.32 12.90 6.29
CA ILE A 97 47.58 12.53 4.87
C ILE A 97 46.25 12.32 4.07
N ALA A 98 46.25 12.58 2.74
CA ALA A 98 45.13 12.61 1.77
C ALA A 98 44.93 11.33 0.87
N LEU A 99 43.82 11.23 0.11
CA LEU A 99 43.38 10.09 -0.76
C LEU A 99 42.99 10.49 -2.22
N PRO A 100 43.02 9.57 -3.24
CA PRO A 100 42.42 9.76 -4.58
C PRO A 100 41.35 8.71 -5.05
N ASP A 101 40.63 9.08 -6.13
CA ASP A 101 39.37 8.55 -6.75
C ASP A 101 39.39 7.20 -7.53
N CYS A 102 38.20 6.59 -7.74
CA CYS A 102 37.91 5.43 -8.63
C CYS A 102 36.64 5.62 -9.50
N ASN A 103 36.60 5.02 -10.70
CA ASN A 103 35.47 4.99 -11.67
C ASN A 103 35.10 3.53 -12.06
N PRO A 104 33.86 3.21 -12.52
CA PRO A 104 33.40 1.82 -12.81
C PRO A 104 33.28 1.43 -14.32
N PRO A 105 32.97 0.15 -14.70
CA PRO A 105 33.28 -0.48 -16.01
C PRO A 105 32.14 -0.62 -17.06
N ALA A 106 32.48 -1.14 -18.26
CA ALA A 106 31.88 -0.95 -19.60
C ALA A 106 30.89 -2.04 -20.17
N SER A 107 30.18 -1.71 -21.27
CA SER A 107 29.22 -2.53 -22.07
C SER A 107 29.76 -2.91 -23.49
N SER A 108 29.02 -3.72 -24.28
CA SER A 108 29.47 -4.39 -25.54
C SER A 108 29.81 -3.48 -26.74
N GLU A 109 30.74 -3.92 -27.61
CA GLU A 109 31.35 -3.14 -28.72
C GLU A 109 30.37 -2.51 -29.74
N ASP A 110 29.29 -3.19 -30.16
CA ASP A 110 28.34 -2.65 -31.16
C ASP A 110 27.40 -1.56 -30.59
N GLY A 111 26.97 -1.72 -29.33
CA GLY A 111 26.20 -0.70 -28.62
C GLY A 111 27.00 0.59 -28.41
N HIS A 112 28.32 0.46 -28.22
CA HIS A 112 29.22 1.61 -28.12
C HIS A 112 29.32 2.43 -29.41
N ALA A 113 29.23 1.81 -30.59
CA ALA A 113 29.29 2.52 -31.87
C ALA A 113 28.04 3.38 -32.12
N LEU A 114 26.84 2.83 -31.92
CA LEU A 114 25.60 3.57 -32.11
C LEU A 114 25.42 4.65 -31.02
N ASP A 115 25.77 4.38 -29.77
CA ASP A 115 25.77 5.39 -28.71
C ASP A 115 26.73 6.54 -29.01
N THR A 116 27.90 6.25 -29.60
CA THR A 116 28.86 7.27 -30.05
C THR A 116 28.24 8.16 -31.13
N ALA A 117 27.61 7.55 -32.13
CA ALA A 117 26.93 8.26 -33.21
C ALA A 117 25.78 9.11 -32.68
N ALA A 118 24.92 8.55 -31.82
CA ALA A 118 23.83 9.26 -31.14
C ALA A 118 24.33 10.41 -30.26
N THR A 119 25.48 10.23 -29.60
CA THR A 119 26.12 11.29 -28.81
C THR A 119 26.59 12.44 -29.69
N ALA A 120 27.17 12.16 -30.87
CA ALA A 120 27.58 13.19 -31.82
C ALA A 120 26.36 13.99 -32.34
N VAL A 121 25.27 13.30 -32.70
CA VAL A 121 24.00 13.94 -33.08
C VAL A 121 23.42 14.75 -31.92
N ALA A 122 23.42 14.21 -30.70
CA ALA A 122 22.92 14.89 -29.51
C ALA A 122 23.67 16.21 -29.22
N GLN A 123 24.98 16.26 -29.50
CA GLN A 123 25.78 17.49 -29.39
C GLN A 123 25.36 18.55 -30.40
N VAL A 124 24.92 18.17 -31.60
CA VAL A 124 24.34 19.10 -32.58
C VAL A 124 22.94 19.52 -32.12
N ALA A 125 22.08 18.55 -31.82
CA ALA A 125 20.68 18.78 -31.44
C ALA A 125 20.54 19.71 -30.23
N THR A 126 21.37 19.55 -29.19
CA THR A 126 21.35 20.38 -27.98
C THR A 126 21.50 21.88 -28.28
N ARG A 127 22.27 22.25 -29.32
CA ARG A 127 22.50 23.66 -29.68
C ARG A 127 21.27 24.34 -30.25
N PHE A 128 20.39 23.57 -30.89
CA PHE A 128 19.23 24.09 -31.62
C PHE A 128 17.90 23.77 -30.93
N ALA A 129 17.87 22.88 -29.93
CA ALA A 129 16.65 22.40 -29.31
C ALA A 129 15.72 23.50 -28.76
N ASP A 130 16.28 24.60 -28.23
CA ASP A 130 15.48 25.75 -27.74
C ASP A 130 14.88 26.57 -28.90
N ALA A 131 15.61 26.70 -30.00
CA ALA A 131 15.13 27.41 -31.20
C ALA A 131 14.04 26.59 -31.91
N VAL A 132 14.26 25.29 -32.06
CA VAL A 132 13.30 24.31 -32.61
C VAL A 132 11.94 24.42 -31.91
N ASP A 133 11.94 24.40 -30.57
CA ASP A 133 10.72 24.52 -29.78
C ASP A 133 10.05 25.90 -29.90
N ARG A 134 10.81 26.98 -29.70
CA ARG A 134 10.30 28.36 -29.74
C ARG A 134 9.72 28.74 -31.09
N GLU A 135 10.39 28.35 -32.17
CA GLU A 135 10.01 28.67 -33.55
C GLU A 135 9.02 27.66 -34.13
N ALA A 136 8.71 26.57 -33.41
CA ALA A 136 7.89 25.46 -33.87
C ALA A 136 8.30 24.96 -35.26
N ARG A 137 9.61 24.76 -35.44
CA ARG A 137 10.21 24.34 -36.72
C ARG A 137 10.80 22.94 -36.62
N PHE A 138 10.94 22.28 -37.77
CA PHE A 138 11.58 20.98 -37.86
C PHE A 138 13.07 21.05 -37.43
N PRO A 139 13.58 20.08 -36.65
CA PRO A 139 14.97 20.05 -36.19
C PRO A 139 15.94 19.57 -37.28
N SER A 140 15.97 20.31 -38.41
CA SER A 140 16.74 19.97 -39.60
C SER A 140 18.21 19.66 -39.28
N GLU A 141 18.82 20.45 -38.41
CA GLU A 141 20.23 20.28 -38.02
C GLU A 141 20.50 18.94 -37.32
N ALA A 142 19.54 18.47 -36.51
CA ALA A 142 19.67 17.17 -35.84
C ALA A 142 19.45 16.02 -36.83
N ILE A 143 18.50 16.15 -37.75
CA ILE A 143 18.20 15.11 -38.74
C ILE A 143 19.32 15.01 -39.79
N ASP A 144 19.91 16.12 -40.22
CA ASP A 144 21.07 16.11 -41.10
C ASP A 144 22.28 15.47 -40.42
N ALA A 145 22.49 15.73 -39.13
CA ALA A 145 23.49 15.02 -38.33
C ALA A 145 23.17 13.52 -38.21
N MET A 146 21.90 13.12 -38.09
CA MET A 146 21.51 11.70 -38.11
C MET A 146 21.89 11.05 -39.44
N ARG A 147 21.71 11.75 -40.58
CA ARG A 147 22.15 11.26 -41.89
C ARG A 147 23.68 11.13 -41.97
N GLU A 148 24.41 12.15 -41.53
CA GLU A 148 25.88 12.14 -41.52
C GLU A 148 26.44 10.98 -40.68
N HIS A 149 25.83 10.72 -39.52
CA HIS A 149 26.24 9.67 -38.60
C HIS A 149 25.55 8.32 -38.83
N ARG A 150 24.74 8.20 -39.89
CA ARG A 150 24.07 6.97 -40.32
C ARG A 150 23.07 6.36 -39.33
N LEU A 151 22.40 7.22 -38.57
CA LEU A 151 21.42 6.78 -37.57
C LEU A 151 20.09 6.35 -38.20
N LEU A 152 19.66 6.92 -39.32
CA LEU A 152 18.36 6.58 -39.90
C LEU A 152 18.39 5.13 -40.43
N GLY A 153 19.49 4.74 -41.07
CA GLY A 153 19.76 3.35 -41.47
C GLY A 153 20.13 2.39 -40.33
N ALA A 154 20.03 2.76 -39.04
CA ALA A 154 20.63 2.01 -37.94
C ALA A 154 20.16 0.54 -37.85
N MET A 155 18.85 0.29 -37.83
CA MET A 155 18.32 -1.09 -37.77
C MET A 155 18.44 -1.86 -39.10
N VAL A 156 18.73 -1.18 -40.20
CA VAL A 156 18.84 -1.85 -41.50
C VAL A 156 20.01 -2.84 -41.45
N PRO A 157 19.82 -4.11 -41.85
CA PRO A 157 20.86 -5.13 -41.80
C PRO A 157 22.12 -4.73 -42.56
N VAL A 158 23.27 -5.21 -42.09
CA VAL A 158 24.59 -4.90 -42.66
C VAL A 158 24.68 -5.33 -44.12
N GLU A 159 24.04 -6.43 -44.50
CA GLU A 159 23.97 -6.94 -45.88
C GLU A 159 23.17 -6.03 -46.83
N LEU A 160 22.32 -5.16 -46.32
CA LEU A 160 21.62 -4.13 -47.09
C LEU A 160 22.32 -2.76 -47.00
N GLY A 161 23.50 -2.71 -46.37
CA GLY A 161 24.32 -1.51 -46.22
C GLY A 161 24.08 -0.72 -44.94
N GLY A 162 23.20 -1.15 -44.03
CA GLY A 162 22.95 -0.47 -42.75
C GLY A 162 23.91 -0.88 -41.62
N MET A 163 23.56 -0.55 -40.37
CA MET A 163 24.38 -0.87 -39.19
C MET A 163 24.00 -2.21 -38.51
N GLY A 164 22.82 -2.76 -38.79
CA GLY A 164 22.31 -3.97 -38.12
C GLY A 164 22.05 -3.78 -36.62
N ALA A 165 21.75 -2.56 -36.18
CA ALA A 165 21.55 -2.25 -34.77
C ALA A 165 20.34 -2.99 -34.18
N SER A 166 20.50 -3.50 -32.96
CA SER A 166 19.40 -4.11 -32.21
C SER A 166 18.39 -3.07 -31.70
N LEU A 167 17.17 -3.51 -31.37
CA LEU A 167 16.18 -2.68 -30.70
C LEU A 167 16.71 -2.10 -29.37
N GLU A 168 17.54 -2.85 -28.64
CA GLU A 168 18.20 -2.40 -27.42
C GLU A 168 19.18 -1.23 -27.70
N ALA A 169 20.01 -1.35 -28.75
CA ALA A 169 20.92 -0.28 -29.13
C ALA A 169 20.16 0.99 -29.55
N VAL A 170 19.07 0.85 -30.32
CA VAL A 170 18.22 1.99 -30.69
C VAL A 170 17.49 2.58 -29.48
N THR A 171 17.11 1.75 -28.51
CA THR A 171 16.54 2.20 -27.23
C THR A 171 17.55 3.10 -26.49
N SER A 172 18.83 2.72 -26.45
CA SER A 172 19.88 3.56 -25.88
C SER A 172 20.05 4.88 -26.64
N ALA A 173 20.10 4.83 -27.99
CA ALA A 173 20.18 6.02 -28.83
C ALA A 173 18.99 6.98 -28.61
N CYS A 174 17.76 6.47 -28.48
CA CYS A 174 16.56 7.27 -28.17
C CYS A 174 16.70 8.01 -26.84
N ARG A 175 17.28 7.38 -25.82
CA ARG A 175 17.52 8.01 -24.51
C ARG A 175 18.57 9.12 -24.60
N ILE A 176 19.66 8.88 -25.34
CA ILE A 176 20.73 9.87 -25.57
C ILE A 176 20.18 11.09 -26.31
N LEU A 177 19.44 10.87 -27.39
CA LEU A 177 18.82 11.95 -28.17
C LEU A 177 17.74 12.67 -27.36
N GLY A 178 16.94 11.95 -26.56
CA GLY A 178 15.90 12.51 -25.70
C GLY A 178 16.45 13.45 -24.63
N HIS A 179 17.65 13.15 -24.12
CA HIS A 179 18.38 14.03 -23.21
C HIS A 179 18.79 15.36 -23.90
N ALA A 180 18.98 15.37 -25.22
CA ALA A 180 19.39 16.57 -25.97
C ALA A 180 18.22 17.38 -26.53
N CYS A 181 17.32 16.73 -27.28
CA CYS A 181 16.21 17.37 -27.98
C CYS A 181 15.02 16.41 -28.10
N SER A 182 13.94 16.70 -27.38
CA SER A 182 12.73 15.88 -27.36
C SER A 182 12.15 15.62 -28.75
N SER A 183 12.02 16.66 -29.59
CA SER A 183 11.44 16.52 -30.93
C SER A 183 12.31 15.69 -31.87
N ALA A 184 13.62 15.87 -31.87
CA ALA A 184 14.53 15.07 -32.70
C ALA A 184 14.53 13.60 -32.27
N ALA A 185 14.55 13.34 -30.95
CA ALA A 185 14.47 11.99 -30.41
C ALA A 185 13.15 11.30 -30.74
N MET A 186 12.04 12.06 -30.68
CA MET A 186 10.71 11.58 -31.04
C MET A 186 10.60 11.24 -32.53
N ILE A 187 11.13 12.09 -33.41
CA ILE A 187 11.22 11.81 -34.86
C ILE A 187 12.04 10.54 -35.10
N TYR A 188 13.20 10.41 -34.45
CA TYR A 188 14.05 9.23 -34.57
C TYR A 188 13.35 7.95 -34.12
N ALA A 189 12.67 7.97 -32.96
CA ALA A 189 11.91 6.84 -32.46
C ALA A 189 10.79 6.44 -33.43
N MET A 190 9.97 7.38 -33.89
CA MET A 190 8.91 7.12 -34.89
C MET A 190 9.46 6.57 -36.20
N HIS A 191 10.58 7.09 -36.67
CA HIS A 191 11.25 6.57 -37.85
C HIS A 191 11.72 5.12 -37.67
N GLN A 192 12.37 4.78 -36.56
CA GLN A 192 12.86 3.42 -36.30
C GLN A 192 11.71 2.42 -36.12
N ILE A 193 10.54 2.86 -35.62
CA ILE A 193 9.31 2.05 -35.59
C ILE A 193 8.88 1.65 -37.01
N GLU A 194 8.94 2.56 -37.97
CA GLU A 194 8.63 2.23 -39.37
C GLU A 194 9.68 1.30 -40.00
N VAL A 195 10.97 1.53 -39.72
CA VAL A 195 12.07 0.66 -40.21
C VAL A 195 11.88 -0.78 -39.72
N ILE A 196 11.64 -0.99 -38.42
CA ILE A 196 11.45 -2.35 -37.87
C ILE A 196 10.17 -3.00 -38.40
N CYS A 197 9.11 -2.24 -38.70
CA CYS A 197 7.92 -2.80 -39.34
C CYS A 197 8.22 -3.36 -40.74
N VAL A 198 9.00 -2.64 -41.58
CA VAL A 198 9.41 -3.14 -42.90
C VAL A 198 10.30 -4.39 -42.75
N LEU A 199 11.25 -4.35 -41.82
CA LEU A 199 12.20 -5.44 -41.57
C LEU A 199 11.50 -6.75 -41.18
N GLU A 200 10.55 -6.68 -40.26
CA GLU A 200 9.88 -7.88 -39.74
C GLU A 200 8.80 -8.42 -40.67
N HIS A 201 8.15 -7.56 -41.47
CA HIS A 201 6.90 -7.93 -42.15
C HIS A 201 6.93 -7.87 -43.67
N ALA A 202 7.94 -7.24 -44.28
CA ALA A 202 7.94 -6.98 -45.73
C ALA A 202 9.19 -7.52 -46.46
N MET A 203 10.17 -8.08 -45.75
CA MET A 203 11.44 -8.56 -46.31
C MET A 203 11.33 -9.71 -47.33
N SER A 204 10.18 -10.41 -47.37
CA SER A 204 9.90 -11.43 -48.39
C SER A 204 9.59 -10.85 -49.78
N VAL A 205 9.29 -9.55 -49.86
CA VAL A 205 8.98 -8.84 -51.10
C VAL A 205 10.25 -8.14 -51.62
N PRO A 206 10.73 -8.44 -52.84
CA PRO A 206 11.97 -7.86 -53.38
C PRO A 206 11.98 -6.33 -53.39
N TRP A 207 10.82 -5.70 -53.65
CA TRP A 207 10.69 -4.24 -53.63
C TRP A 207 11.04 -3.64 -52.27
N HIS A 208 10.51 -4.19 -51.17
CA HIS A 208 10.78 -3.69 -49.81
C HIS A 208 12.22 -3.94 -49.36
N ARG A 209 12.85 -5.03 -49.82
CA ARG A 209 14.30 -5.25 -49.62
C ARG A 209 15.12 -4.15 -50.29
N GLY A 210 14.84 -3.86 -51.56
CA GLY A 210 15.49 -2.75 -52.28
C GLY A 210 15.20 -1.39 -51.65
N PHE A 211 13.99 -1.17 -51.15
CA PHE A 211 13.63 0.04 -50.41
C PHE A 211 14.52 0.23 -49.16
N LEU A 212 14.75 -0.81 -48.36
CA LEU A 212 15.64 -0.70 -47.19
C LEU A 212 17.12 -0.49 -47.57
N GLU A 213 17.59 -1.04 -48.69
CA GLU A 213 18.92 -0.71 -49.24
C GLU A 213 19.02 0.79 -49.55
N GLN A 214 17.96 1.39 -50.13
CA GLN A 214 17.90 2.83 -50.36
C GLN A 214 17.86 3.62 -49.04
N VAL A 215 17.09 3.17 -48.04
CA VAL A 215 17.05 3.80 -46.71
C VAL A 215 18.44 3.85 -46.09
N ALA A 216 19.22 2.77 -46.15
CA ALA A 216 20.58 2.74 -45.62
C ALA A 216 21.61 3.50 -46.46
N ALA A 217 21.42 3.56 -47.79
CA ALA A 217 22.33 4.26 -48.70
C ALA A 217 22.12 5.79 -48.66
N HIS A 218 20.88 6.24 -48.52
CA HIS A 218 20.50 7.65 -48.61
C HIS A 218 20.07 8.25 -47.27
N GLU A 219 19.98 7.45 -46.22
CA GLU A 219 19.50 7.87 -44.89
C GLU A 219 18.12 8.55 -45.01
N TRP A 220 17.18 7.84 -45.65
CA TRP A 220 15.82 8.32 -45.86
C TRP A 220 15.02 8.36 -44.56
N LEU A 221 14.33 9.47 -44.33
CA LEU A 221 13.47 9.65 -43.17
C LEU A 221 12.06 9.09 -43.46
N LEU A 222 11.56 8.23 -42.56
CA LEU A 222 10.26 7.56 -42.71
C LEU A 222 9.23 8.14 -41.74
N ALA A 223 8.07 8.54 -42.26
CA ALA A 223 6.92 9.00 -41.48
C ALA A 223 5.76 7.99 -41.49
N SER A 224 4.84 8.15 -40.55
CA SER A 224 3.68 7.29 -40.37
C SER A 224 2.38 8.04 -40.63
N ALA A 225 1.48 7.44 -41.42
CA ALA A 225 0.13 7.92 -41.69
C ALA A 225 -0.90 6.87 -41.26
N THR A 226 -0.93 6.57 -39.96
CA THR A 226 -1.86 5.60 -39.34
C THR A 226 -3.20 6.25 -38.95
N SER A 227 -3.15 7.46 -38.36
CA SER A 227 -4.33 8.21 -37.92
C SER A 227 -5.18 8.71 -39.09
N GLU A 228 -6.50 8.74 -38.92
CA GLU A 228 -7.45 9.11 -39.98
C GLU A 228 -8.67 9.90 -39.46
N ASP A 229 -9.17 10.83 -40.28
CA ASP A 229 -10.35 11.63 -39.93
C ASP A 229 -11.63 10.76 -39.94
N GLY A 230 -12.34 10.78 -38.80
CA GLY A 230 -13.64 10.11 -38.65
C GLY A 230 -13.57 8.63 -38.25
N VAL A 231 -12.40 8.10 -37.87
CA VAL A 231 -12.27 6.75 -37.26
C VAL A 231 -12.20 6.77 -35.73
N GLY A 232 -12.31 7.94 -35.09
CA GLY A 232 -12.45 8.09 -33.63
C GLY A 232 -11.24 7.66 -32.80
N GLY A 233 -10.05 7.55 -33.41
CA GLY A 233 -8.83 7.08 -32.73
C GLY A 233 -8.67 5.55 -32.70
N ASN A 234 -9.59 4.78 -33.30
CA ASN A 234 -9.45 3.34 -33.41
C ASN A 234 -8.39 2.98 -34.46
N LEU A 235 -7.21 2.56 -33.99
CA LEU A 235 -6.04 2.21 -34.82
C LEU A 235 -6.32 1.05 -35.79
N ARG A 236 -7.29 0.18 -35.47
CA ARG A 236 -7.65 -1.00 -36.26
C ARG A 236 -8.67 -0.73 -37.37
N ASN A 237 -9.16 0.50 -37.54
CA ASN A 237 -10.14 0.85 -38.58
C ASN A 237 -9.61 1.93 -39.52
N SER A 238 -9.80 1.75 -40.84
CA SER A 238 -9.48 2.77 -41.85
C SER A 238 -10.65 2.96 -42.81
N ARG A 239 -10.84 4.20 -43.29
CA ARG A 239 -11.80 4.53 -44.35
C ARG A 239 -11.10 4.52 -45.71
N CYS A 240 -9.89 5.06 -45.75
CA CYS A 240 -8.95 4.99 -46.85
C CYS A 240 -8.81 3.55 -47.35
N ALA A 241 -8.80 3.37 -48.67
CA ALA A 241 -8.62 2.08 -49.31
C ALA A 241 -7.54 2.18 -50.39
N ILE A 242 -6.85 1.08 -50.64
CA ILE A 242 -6.03 0.88 -51.82
C ILE A 242 -6.98 0.71 -53.01
N GLU A 243 -6.94 1.61 -53.98
CA GLU A 243 -7.73 1.53 -55.21
C GLU A 243 -6.85 0.98 -56.35
N PRO A 244 -6.94 -0.31 -56.69
CA PRO A 244 -6.11 -0.89 -57.74
C PRO A 244 -6.53 -0.40 -59.13
N ASP A 245 -5.54 -0.23 -60.00
CA ASP A 245 -5.66 0.14 -61.42
C ASP A 245 -5.29 -1.07 -62.32
N GLU A 246 -5.52 -1.01 -63.62
CA GLU A 246 -5.36 -2.14 -64.57
C GLU A 246 -3.89 -2.61 -64.75
N ASP A 247 -2.90 -1.83 -64.31
CA ASP A 247 -1.46 -2.05 -64.54
C ASP A 247 -0.67 -2.47 -63.28
N ASP A 248 -1.29 -3.17 -62.31
CA ASP A 248 -0.70 -3.45 -60.96
C ASP A 248 -0.27 -2.18 -60.20
N ALA A 249 -0.90 -1.05 -60.55
CA ALA A 249 -0.76 0.21 -59.84
C ALA A 249 -1.91 0.39 -58.84
N PHE A 250 -1.76 1.32 -57.89
CA PHE A 250 -2.84 1.73 -57.01
C PHE A 250 -2.89 3.24 -56.86
N THR A 251 -4.07 3.77 -56.53
CA THR A 251 -4.25 5.11 -55.98
C THR A 251 -4.70 5.04 -54.53
N LEU A 252 -4.32 6.05 -53.75
CA LEU A 252 -4.68 6.18 -52.35
C LEU A 252 -5.00 7.64 -52.03
N HIS A 253 -6.11 7.87 -51.34
CA HIS A 253 -6.52 9.18 -50.86
C HIS A 253 -6.94 9.07 -49.38
N LYS A 254 -6.15 9.70 -48.50
CA LYS A 254 -6.34 9.63 -47.05
C LYS A 254 -6.39 11.02 -46.42
N LEU A 255 -7.37 11.25 -45.55
CA LEU A 255 -7.42 12.44 -44.71
C LEU A 255 -6.80 12.12 -43.36
N THR A 256 -5.65 12.71 -43.07
CA THR A 256 -4.92 12.48 -41.83
C THR A 256 -5.00 13.72 -40.93
N PRO A 257 -5.39 13.55 -39.65
CA PRO A 257 -5.41 14.67 -38.71
C PRO A 257 -3.99 15.11 -38.33
N THR A 258 -3.03 14.18 -38.41
CA THR A 258 -1.63 14.41 -38.09
C THR A 258 -0.74 13.42 -38.85
N ILE A 259 0.31 13.92 -39.49
CA ILE A 259 1.46 13.14 -39.96
C ILE A 259 2.69 13.81 -39.37
N SER A 260 3.25 13.24 -38.31
CA SER A 260 4.49 13.72 -37.70
C SER A 260 5.56 13.85 -38.76
N TYR A 261 6.12 15.06 -38.88
CA TYR A 261 7.18 15.45 -39.81
C TYR A 261 6.94 15.04 -41.28
N GLY A 262 5.68 14.84 -41.69
CA GLY A 262 5.33 14.28 -43.00
C GLY A 262 5.89 15.08 -44.18
N ALA A 263 5.89 16.41 -44.09
CA ALA A 263 6.45 17.29 -45.13
C ALA A 263 7.97 17.12 -45.35
N TYR A 264 8.67 16.56 -44.36
CA TYR A 264 10.12 16.38 -44.35
C TYR A 264 10.54 14.92 -44.61
N ALA A 265 9.58 14.00 -44.60
CA ALA A 265 9.83 12.59 -44.85
C ALA A 265 10.17 12.33 -46.33
N ASP A 266 10.98 11.30 -46.55
CA ASP A 266 11.38 10.78 -47.86
C ASP A 266 10.43 9.63 -48.29
N ALA A 267 9.80 8.97 -47.32
CA ALA A 267 8.69 8.04 -47.54
C ALA A 267 7.71 8.03 -46.36
N ILE A 268 6.47 7.60 -46.63
CA ILE A 268 5.37 7.53 -45.66
C ILE A 268 4.81 6.12 -45.67
N LEU A 269 4.71 5.50 -44.49
CA LEU A 269 3.99 4.24 -44.31
C LEU A 269 2.56 4.56 -43.88
N ALA A 270 1.59 4.23 -44.73
CA ALA A 270 0.18 4.55 -44.51
C ALA A 270 -0.64 3.29 -44.27
N THR A 271 -1.58 3.35 -43.32
CA THR A 271 -2.60 2.30 -43.20
C THR A 271 -3.73 2.56 -44.19
N ALA A 272 -4.20 1.52 -44.85
CA ALA A 272 -5.36 1.58 -45.72
C ALA A 272 -6.07 0.23 -45.71
N ARG A 273 -7.37 0.23 -46.00
CA ARG A 273 -8.10 -0.99 -46.33
C ARG A 273 -7.47 -1.63 -47.56
N ARG A 274 -7.36 -2.97 -47.56
CA ARG A 274 -6.73 -3.73 -48.65
C ARG A 274 -7.39 -3.50 -50.02
N SER A 275 -8.66 -3.14 -50.06
CA SER A 275 -9.41 -2.79 -51.27
C SER A 275 -10.64 -1.92 -50.90
N PRO A 276 -11.33 -1.30 -51.87
CA PRO A 276 -12.53 -0.50 -51.59
C PRO A 276 -13.67 -1.32 -50.98
N SER A 277 -13.74 -2.61 -51.33
CA SER A 277 -14.70 -3.59 -50.83
C SER A 277 -14.34 -4.22 -49.49
N ALA A 278 -13.09 -4.06 -49.02
CA ALA A 278 -12.65 -4.61 -47.74
C ALA A 278 -13.35 -3.89 -46.58
N THR A 279 -13.55 -4.59 -45.46
CA THR A 279 -14.13 -3.99 -44.25
C THR A 279 -13.19 -2.94 -43.64
N ALA A 280 -13.69 -2.10 -42.73
CA ALA A 280 -12.87 -1.10 -42.03
C ALA A 280 -11.66 -1.71 -41.32
N ALA A 281 -11.78 -2.95 -40.83
CA ALA A 281 -10.75 -3.67 -40.09
C ALA A 281 -9.74 -4.42 -40.96
N GLU A 282 -10.05 -4.66 -42.24
CA GLU A 282 -9.18 -5.38 -43.18
C GLU A 282 -8.11 -4.43 -43.77
N GLN A 283 -7.21 -3.99 -42.89
CA GLN A 283 -6.16 -3.04 -43.18
C GLN A 283 -4.84 -3.72 -43.58
N VAL A 284 -4.04 -2.97 -44.35
CA VAL A 284 -2.65 -3.25 -44.71
C VAL A 284 -1.82 -1.99 -44.47
N LEU A 285 -0.50 -2.17 -44.35
CA LEU A 285 0.46 -1.07 -44.40
C LEU A 285 0.98 -0.95 -45.83
N VAL A 286 1.14 0.27 -46.34
CA VAL A 286 1.70 0.54 -47.66
C VAL A 286 2.83 1.56 -47.56
N THR A 287 3.96 1.28 -48.20
CA THR A 287 5.11 2.20 -48.25
C THR A 287 5.02 3.11 -49.47
N ILE A 288 4.92 4.41 -49.23
CA ILE A 288 4.73 5.42 -50.28
C ILE A 288 5.96 6.33 -50.34
N LEU A 289 6.54 6.50 -51.53
CA LEU A 289 7.68 7.40 -51.72
C LEU A 289 7.19 8.85 -51.86
N LYS A 290 8.04 9.80 -51.44
CA LYS A 290 7.73 11.23 -51.52
C LYS A 290 7.39 11.68 -52.94
N ASP A 291 8.15 11.21 -53.93
CA ASP A 291 7.96 11.60 -55.35
C ASP A 291 6.61 11.15 -55.91
N ASP A 292 6.02 10.13 -55.29
CA ASP A 292 4.73 9.54 -55.64
C ASP A 292 3.57 10.07 -54.78
N THR A 293 3.83 11.07 -53.93
CA THR A 293 2.87 11.60 -52.96
C THR A 293 2.64 13.09 -53.13
N THR A 294 1.38 13.52 -53.06
CA THR A 294 1.01 14.91 -52.82
C THR A 294 0.45 15.06 -51.41
N LEU A 295 1.09 15.90 -50.60
CA LEU A 295 0.61 16.29 -49.27
C LEU A 295 0.00 17.69 -49.32
N THR A 296 -1.32 17.77 -49.24
CA THR A 296 -2.04 19.05 -49.14
C THR A 296 -2.31 19.38 -47.68
N ARG A 297 -1.62 20.38 -47.14
CA ARG A 297 -1.76 20.81 -45.73
C ARG A 297 -3.19 21.26 -45.44
N ARG A 298 -3.79 20.71 -44.38
CA ARG A 298 -5.14 21.03 -43.90
C ARG A 298 -5.14 21.80 -42.58
N SER A 299 -4.21 21.50 -41.70
CA SER A 299 -4.09 22.14 -40.38
C SER A 299 -2.62 22.29 -39.99
N GLY A 300 -2.31 23.31 -39.19
CA GLY A 300 -0.99 23.50 -38.61
C GLY A 300 -0.79 22.73 -37.30
N TRP A 301 0.44 22.78 -36.77
CA TRP A 301 0.85 22.09 -35.53
C TRP A 301 1.27 23.07 -34.42
N ASP A 302 0.35 23.90 -33.95
CA ASP A 302 0.59 24.80 -32.81
C ASP A 302 0.17 24.13 -31.49
N THR A 303 1.06 23.28 -30.95
CA THR A 303 0.78 22.45 -29.78
C THR A 303 1.51 22.91 -28.53
N PHE A 304 1.07 22.43 -27.36
CA PHE A 304 1.69 22.74 -26.07
C PHE A 304 3.17 22.34 -26.02
N GLY A 305 3.49 21.12 -26.44
CA GLY A 305 4.85 20.58 -26.57
C GLY A 305 5.00 19.70 -27.79
N MET A 306 6.18 19.11 -27.96
CA MET A 306 6.60 18.41 -29.19
C MET A 306 6.45 19.30 -30.44
N ARG A 307 6.70 20.60 -30.29
CA ARG A 307 6.45 21.60 -31.35
C ARG A 307 7.30 21.34 -32.59
N GLY A 308 8.52 20.84 -32.40
CA GLY A 308 9.45 20.54 -33.49
C GLY A 308 9.11 19.29 -34.31
N THR A 309 8.15 18.46 -33.89
CA THR A 309 7.73 17.29 -34.70
C THR A 309 6.93 17.69 -35.93
N CYS A 310 6.43 18.93 -35.98
CA CYS A 310 5.68 19.47 -37.13
C CYS A 310 4.58 18.52 -37.60
N SER A 311 3.76 18.00 -36.67
CA SER A 311 2.79 16.94 -36.94
C SER A 311 1.48 17.47 -37.53
N GLU A 312 1.61 18.15 -38.66
CA GLU A 312 0.52 18.81 -39.37
C GLU A 312 -0.50 17.82 -39.94
N GLY A 313 -1.75 18.27 -40.14
CA GLY A 313 -2.78 17.47 -40.80
C GLY A 313 -2.72 17.65 -42.31
N PHE A 314 -2.91 16.56 -43.06
CA PHE A 314 -2.79 16.53 -44.51
C PHE A 314 -3.97 15.82 -45.19
N VAL A 315 -4.25 16.17 -46.44
CA VAL A 315 -4.73 15.20 -47.42
C VAL A 315 -3.49 14.55 -48.02
N LEU A 316 -3.41 13.23 -47.92
CA LEU A 316 -2.38 12.43 -48.56
C LEU A 316 -2.99 11.77 -49.79
N GLU A 317 -2.49 12.16 -50.96
CA GLU A 317 -2.82 11.56 -52.26
C GLU A 317 -1.58 10.88 -52.82
N SER A 318 -1.72 9.64 -53.27
CA SER A 318 -0.60 8.87 -53.80
C SER A 318 -1.02 7.96 -54.94
N ARG A 319 -0.08 7.72 -55.86
CA ARG A 319 -0.12 6.60 -56.81
C ARG A 319 1.11 5.71 -56.61
N GLY A 320 0.94 4.40 -56.60
CA GLY A 320 2.06 3.46 -56.44
C GLY A 320 1.85 2.14 -57.17
N ARG A 321 2.68 1.15 -56.86
CA ARG A 321 2.69 -0.24 -57.36
C ARG A 321 2.21 -1.17 -56.24
N LEU A 322 1.44 -2.20 -56.57
CA LEU A 322 0.91 -3.13 -55.56
C LEU A 322 2.00 -3.87 -54.75
N GLU A 323 3.22 -3.97 -55.27
CA GLU A 323 4.40 -4.51 -54.54
C GLU A 323 4.86 -3.65 -53.34
N GLN A 324 4.36 -2.41 -53.22
CA GLN A 324 4.60 -1.51 -52.09
C GLN A 324 3.68 -1.78 -50.90
N VAL A 325 2.66 -2.63 -51.09
CA VAL A 325 1.71 -3.04 -50.06
C VAL A 325 2.29 -4.23 -49.31
N PHE A 326 2.27 -4.16 -47.98
CA PHE A 326 2.78 -5.23 -47.13
C PHE A 326 2.03 -6.54 -47.40
N PRO A 327 2.74 -7.69 -47.38
CA PRO A 327 2.10 -8.98 -47.67
C PRO A 327 1.15 -9.43 -46.55
N VAL A 328 1.33 -8.91 -45.32
CA VAL A 328 0.55 -9.24 -44.12
C VAL A 328 -0.51 -8.20 -43.78
N SER A 329 -1.40 -8.51 -42.84
CA SER A 329 -2.40 -7.55 -42.34
C SER A 329 -1.76 -6.51 -41.42
N PHE A 330 -2.30 -5.30 -41.38
CA PHE A 330 -1.85 -4.29 -40.41
C PHE A 330 -2.11 -4.72 -38.97
N GLY A 331 -3.15 -5.51 -38.70
CA GLY A 331 -3.40 -6.07 -37.36
C GLY A 331 -2.21 -6.90 -36.85
N GLU A 332 -1.62 -7.72 -37.72
CA GLU A 332 -0.41 -8.49 -37.41
C GLU A 332 0.81 -7.59 -37.17
N VAL A 333 1.02 -6.59 -38.04
CA VAL A 333 2.11 -5.61 -37.88
C VAL A 333 1.97 -4.85 -36.56
N ALA A 334 0.74 -4.40 -36.25
CA ALA A 334 0.41 -3.65 -35.05
C ALA A 334 0.69 -4.45 -33.79
N GLU A 335 0.19 -5.69 -33.72
CA GLU A 335 0.32 -6.56 -32.55
C GLU A 335 1.75 -7.04 -32.33
N ARG A 336 2.42 -7.53 -33.38
CA ARG A 336 3.71 -8.21 -33.23
C ARG A 336 4.89 -7.26 -33.09
N THR A 337 4.81 -6.07 -33.69
CA THR A 337 5.97 -5.20 -33.86
C THR A 337 5.67 -3.74 -33.54
N MET A 338 4.73 -3.10 -34.24
CA MET A 338 4.56 -1.65 -34.18
C MET A 338 4.21 -1.16 -32.77
N VAL A 339 3.22 -1.76 -32.09
CA VAL A 339 2.80 -1.33 -30.75
C VAL A 339 3.90 -1.60 -29.70
N PRO A 340 4.47 -2.82 -29.58
CA PRO A 340 5.54 -3.07 -28.62
C PRO A 340 6.79 -2.21 -28.84
N ALA A 341 7.24 -2.07 -30.09
CA ALA A 341 8.40 -1.23 -30.42
C ALA A 341 8.12 0.25 -30.11
N SER A 342 6.90 0.73 -30.38
CA SER A 342 6.47 2.08 -30.03
C SER A 342 6.56 2.34 -28.53
N HIS A 343 6.00 1.43 -27.71
CA HIS A 343 6.02 1.57 -26.26
C HIS A 343 7.44 1.59 -25.70
N ILE A 344 8.33 0.73 -26.19
CA ILE A 344 9.73 0.67 -25.75
C ILE A 344 10.48 1.95 -26.14
N LEU A 345 10.42 2.35 -27.41
CA LEU A 345 11.21 3.47 -27.93
C LEU A 345 10.71 4.83 -27.40
N TRP A 346 9.39 5.03 -27.29
CA TRP A 346 8.84 6.23 -26.65
C TRP A 346 9.13 6.28 -25.16
N SER A 347 9.04 5.15 -24.44
CA SER A 347 9.40 5.11 -23.02
C SER A 347 10.86 5.49 -22.80
N SER A 348 11.75 5.05 -23.69
CA SER A 348 13.16 5.37 -23.62
C SER A 348 13.47 6.85 -23.88
N LEU A 349 12.86 7.44 -24.92
CA LEU A 349 13.07 8.87 -25.19
C LEU A 349 12.47 9.75 -24.08
N TRP A 350 11.31 9.41 -23.52
CA TRP A 350 10.73 10.15 -22.38
C TRP A 350 11.61 10.05 -21.14
N THR A 351 12.21 8.89 -20.91
CA THR A 351 13.24 8.71 -19.86
C THR A 351 14.46 9.59 -20.14
N GLY A 352 14.87 9.74 -21.40
CA GLY A 352 15.93 10.68 -21.80
C GLY A 352 15.59 12.14 -21.48
N ILE A 353 14.37 12.59 -21.81
CA ILE A 353 13.89 13.94 -21.49
C ILE A 353 13.88 14.15 -19.97
N ALA A 354 13.31 13.21 -19.21
CA ALA A 354 13.27 13.28 -17.75
C ALA A 354 14.69 13.29 -17.13
N SER A 355 15.63 12.55 -17.73
CA SER A 355 17.03 12.51 -17.31
C SER A 355 17.75 13.84 -17.51
N ASP A 356 17.53 14.59 -18.60
CA ASP A 356 18.10 15.94 -18.76
C ASP A 356 17.52 16.92 -17.74
N ALA A 357 16.21 16.82 -17.47
CA ALA A 357 15.56 17.63 -16.44
C ALA A 357 16.18 17.37 -15.05
N PHE A 358 16.42 16.10 -14.72
CA PHE A 358 17.12 15.72 -13.50
C PHE A 358 18.57 16.20 -13.47
N SER A 359 19.32 16.03 -14.55
CA SER A 359 20.70 16.52 -14.66
C SER A 359 20.82 18.03 -14.43
N ARG A 360 19.87 18.81 -14.96
CA ARG A 360 19.78 20.26 -14.71
C ARG A 360 19.48 20.57 -13.25
N ALA A 361 18.49 19.90 -12.66
CA ALA A 361 18.13 20.07 -11.26
C ALA A 361 19.23 19.65 -10.28
N HIS A 362 19.92 18.54 -10.56
CA HIS A 362 21.03 18.07 -9.75
C HIS A 362 22.22 19.04 -9.82
N ARG A 363 22.56 19.60 -10.99
CA ARG A 363 23.58 20.66 -11.10
C ARG A 363 23.17 21.92 -10.33
N TYR A 364 21.91 22.32 -10.43
CA TYR A 364 21.39 23.48 -9.69
C TYR A 364 21.48 23.26 -8.17
N PHE A 365 21.05 22.09 -7.70
CA PHE A 365 21.13 21.69 -6.30
C PHE A 365 22.58 21.68 -5.79
N ARG A 366 23.52 21.09 -6.55
CA ARG A 366 24.94 21.07 -6.20
C ARG A 366 25.54 22.48 -6.12
N ALA A 367 25.16 23.37 -7.03
CA ALA A 367 25.63 24.75 -7.01
C ALA A 367 25.11 25.51 -5.78
N GLN A 368 23.84 25.30 -5.39
CA GLN A 368 23.30 25.86 -4.14
C GLN A 368 23.99 25.28 -2.90
N ALA A 369 24.22 23.97 -2.86
CA ALA A 369 24.86 23.31 -1.72
C ALA A 369 26.31 23.76 -1.49
N GLN A 370 26.98 24.31 -2.51
CA GLN A 370 28.33 24.88 -2.41
C GLN A 370 28.33 26.35 -1.94
N ASP A 371 27.19 27.04 -2.02
CA ASP A 371 27.03 28.40 -1.52
C ASP A 371 26.68 28.37 -0.02
N LYS A 372 27.68 28.68 0.81
CA LYS A 372 27.56 28.67 2.28
C LYS A 372 26.63 29.75 2.85
N SER A 373 26.10 30.65 2.00
CA SER A 373 25.15 31.70 2.42
C SER A 373 23.69 31.22 2.46
N THR A 374 23.38 30.10 1.81
CA THR A 374 22.05 29.49 1.80
C THR A 374 22.01 28.29 2.75
N GLY A 375 21.04 28.27 3.67
CA GLY A 375 20.82 27.15 4.60
C GLY A 375 20.50 25.82 3.90
N THR A 376 20.30 24.75 4.69
CA THR A 376 19.97 23.40 4.20
C THR A 376 18.76 23.42 3.25
N SER A 377 18.97 23.03 1.99
CA SER A 377 17.96 23.10 0.94
C SER A 377 16.99 21.90 1.01
N PRO A 378 15.66 22.13 1.07
CA PRO A 378 14.62 21.07 1.02
C PRO A 378 14.65 20.21 -0.25
N ALA A 379 15.48 20.57 -1.24
CA ALA A 379 15.61 19.86 -2.50
C ALA A 379 16.28 18.47 -2.38
N GLY A 380 16.96 18.16 -1.27
CA GLY A 380 17.66 16.88 -1.10
C GLY A 380 16.74 15.65 -1.19
N GLY A 381 15.57 15.68 -0.53
CA GLY A 381 14.58 14.59 -0.61
C GLY A 381 14.01 14.43 -2.02
N ARG A 382 13.68 15.56 -2.69
CA ARG A 382 13.16 15.55 -4.06
C ARG A 382 14.18 15.04 -5.09
N ILE A 383 15.48 15.23 -4.83
CA ILE A 383 16.54 14.66 -5.67
C ILE A 383 16.54 13.12 -5.54
N ALA A 384 16.45 12.59 -4.32
CA ALA A 384 16.39 11.14 -4.09
C ALA A 384 15.12 10.52 -4.72
N GLU A 385 13.97 11.17 -4.55
CA GLU A 385 12.70 10.75 -5.18
C GLU A 385 12.79 10.75 -6.70
N ALA A 386 13.26 11.85 -7.31
CA ALA A 386 13.38 11.95 -8.77
C ALA A 386 14.37 10.91 -9.33
N LEU A 387 15.45 10.60 -8.60
CA LEU A 387 16.40 9.56 -8.98
C LEU A 387 15.77 8.16 -8.90
N GLY A 388 15.04 7.86 -7.82
CA GLY A 388 14.34 6.57 -7.66
C GLY A 388 13.29 6.33 -8.75
N LEU A 389 12.54 7.36 -9.11
CA LEU A 389 11.56 7.30 -10.22
C LEU A 389 12.26 7.07 -11.58
N LEU A 390 13.38 7.74 -11.85
CA LEU A 390 14.17 7.51 -13.07
C LEU A 390 14.72 6.08 -13.14
N GLN A 391 15.23 5.55 -12.03
CA GLN A 391 15.71 4.17 -11.96
C GLN A 391 14.58 3.16 -12.18
N ALA A 392 13.39 3.42 -11.63
CA ALA A 392 12.22 2.58 -11.85
C ALA A 392 11.76 2.58 -13.33
N MET A 393 11.77 3.73 -14.00
CA MET A 393 11.48 3.83 -15.45
C MET A 393 12.45 2.99 -16.27
N GLN A 394 13.76 3.08 -15.97
CA GLN A 394 14.80 2.30 -16.65
C GLN A 394 14.61 0.79 -16.44
N GLY A 395 14.39 0.34 -15.19
CA GLY A 395 14.18 -1.07 -14.90
C GLY A 395 12.98 -1.69 -15.62
N ARG A 396 11.91 -0.91 -15.86
CA ARG A 396 10.76 -1.36 -16.67
C ARG A 396 11.08 -1.49 -18.15
N ILE A 397 11.84 -0.54 -18.71
CA ILE A 397 12.27 -0.60 -20.11
C ILE A 397 13.16 -1.84 -20.34
N ASP A 398 14.09 -2.11 -19.44
CA ASP A 398 14.96 -3.29 -19.52
C ASP A 398 14.17 -4.60 -19.48
N THR A 399 13.11 -4.63 -18.67
CA THR A 399 12.21 -5.78 -18.60
C THR A 399 11.44 -5.95 -19.91
N ALA A 400 10.90 -4.87 -20.47
CA ALA A 400 10.20 -4.90 -21.75
C ALA A 400 11.11 -5.32 -22.92
N LEU A 401 12.37 -4.88 -22.95
CA LEU A 401 13.35 -5.32 -23.93
C LEU A 401 13.62 -6.83 -23.85
N ARG A 402 13.77 -7.37 -22.63
CA ARG A 402 13.93 -8.83 -22.42
C ARG A 402 12.69 -9.61 -22.86
N LEU A 403 11.49 -9.09 -22.61
CA LEU A 403 10.25 -9.70 -23.09
C LEU A 403 10.20 -9.69 -24.62
N TYR A 404 10.49 -8.54 -25.25
CA TYR A 404 10.50 -8.41 -26.70
C TYR A 404 11.50 -9.38 -27.36
N ALA A 405 12.71 -9.49 -26.82
CA ALA A 405 13.71 -10.43 -27.32
C ALA A 405 13.28 -11.90 -27.20
N ARG A 406 12.54 -12.25 -26.14
CA ARG A 406 11.99 -13.61 -25.96
C ARG A 406 10.84 -13.89 -26.92
N SER A 407 9.90 -12.96 -27.07
CA SER A 407 8.75 -13.09 -27.97
C SER A 407 9.15 -13.07 -29.43
N ALA A 408 10.24 -12.38 -29.82
CA ALA A 408 10.79 -12.49 -31.16
C ALA A 408 11.25 -13.93 -31.50
N ALA A 409 11.56 -14.76 -30.49
CA ALA A 409 11.94 -16.17 -30.67
C ALA A 409 10.74 -17.15 -30.68
N THR A 410 9.55 -16.72 -30.25
CA THR A 410 8.31 -17.52 -30.22
C THR A 410 7.20 -16.78 -30.98
N LEU A 411 6.72 -17.35 -32.08
CA LEU A 411 5.89 -16.71 -33.12
C LEU A 411 4.53 -16.10 -32.71
N SER A 412 4.20 -15.92 -31.42
CA SER A 412 3.01 -15.20 -30.99
C SER A 412 3.12 -14.56 -29.60
N TRP A 413 2.81 -13.25 -29.51
CA TRP A 413 2.56 -12.56 -28.23
C TRP A 413 1.22 -12.96 -27.60
N SER A 414 0.31 -13.57 -28.38
CA SER A 414 -1.00 -14.01 -27.93
C SER A 414 -0.94 -15.27 -27.06
N GLU A 415 0.18 -16.00 -27.02
CA GLU A 415 0.32 -17.22 -26.23
C GLU A 415 0.55 -16.94 -24.73
N THR A 416 0.85 -15.69 -24.35
CA THR A 416 0.95 -15.24 -22.95
C THR A 416 0.32 -13.85 -22.77
N MET A 417 -0.98 -13.80 -22.46
CA MET A 417 -1.70 -12.55 -22.10
C MET A 417 -0.94 -11.66 -21.09
N ALA A 418 -0.15 -12.27 -20.21
CA ALA A 418 0.70 -11.58 -19.23
C ALA A 418 1.83 -10.75 -19.86
N ASP A 419 2.40 -11.18 -20.98
CA ASP A 419 3.52 -10.47 -21.63
C ASP A 419 3.03 -9.26 -22.43
N ALA A 420 1.88 -9.39 -23.11
CA ALA A 420 1.20 -8.27 -23.78
C ALA A 420 0.78 -7.18 -22.77
N ALA A 421 0.21 -7.57 -21.62
CA ALA A 421 -0.13 -6.65 -20.54
C ALA A 421 1.12 -5.93 -19.97
N GLN A 422 2.27 -6.62 -19.86
CA GLN A 422 3.52 -5.98 -19.40
C GLN A 422 4.05 -4.92 -20.37
N ILE A 423 3.94 -5.14 -21.68
CA ILE A 423 4.31 -4.15 -22.70
C ILE A 423 3.34 -2.96 -22.73
N ASN A 424 2.04 -3.17 -22.51
CA ASN A 424 1.06 -2.08 -22.42
C ASN A 424 1.25 -1.25 -21.14
N THR A 425 1.50 -1.91 -20.01
CA THR A 425 1.74 -1.23 -18.72
C THR A 425 3.08 -0.50 -18.65
N LEU A 426 4.06 -0.83 -19.52
CA LEU A 426 5.29 -0.04 -19.68
C LEU A 426 4.94 1.41 -20.03
N LYS A 427 4.17 1.60 -21.10
CA LYS A 427 3.85 2.93 -21.63
C LYS A 427 3.08 3.76 -20.64
N THR A 428 2.05 3.20 -19.99
CA THR A 428 1.22 3.93 -19.02
C THR A 428 2.02 4.33 -17.78
N TYR A 429 2.90 3.46 -17.30
CA TYR A 429 3.80 3.78 -16.19
C TYR A 429 4.82 4.86 -16.57
N VAL A 430 5.60 4.65 -17.64
CA VAL A 430 6.69 5.58 -17.99
C VAL A 430 6.14 6.95 -18.40
N SER A 431 5.01 7.02 -19.11
CA SER A 431 4.39 8.30 -19.52
C SER A 431 3.94 9.14 -18.32
N THR A 432 3.47 8.53 -17.24
CA THR A 432 3.03 9.25 -16.03
C THR A 432 4.20 9.55 -15.10
N THR A 433 5.11 8.60 -14.91
CA THR A 433 6.29 8.77 -14.05
C THR A 433 7.27 9.81 -14.61
N ALA A 434 7.44 9.91 -15.95
CA ALA A 434 8.28 10.95 -16.54
C ALA A 434 7.84 12.37 -16.15
N LEU A 435 6.53 12.62 -16.12
CA LEU A 435 5.96 13.88 -15.67
C LEU A 435 6.23 14.13 -14.19
N GLN A 436 6.11 13.10 -13.35
CA GLN A 436 6.44 13.21 -11.92
C GLN A 436 7.90 13.62 -11.73
N VAL A 437 8.85 12.95 -12.39
CA VAL A 437 10.28 13.32 -12.35
C VAL A 437 10.46 14.79 -12.71
N VAL A 438 9.85 15.25 -13.81
CA VAL A 438 10.00 16.64 -14.22
C VAL A 438 9.36 17.61 -13.23
N MET A 439 8.24 17.26 -12.59
CA MET A 439 7.67 18.08 -11.51
C MET A 439 8.60 18.19 -10.29
N HIS A 440 9.23 17.09 -9.86
CA HIS A 440 10.23 17.16 -8.78
C HIS A 440 11.40 18.08 -9.17
N THR A 441 11.91 17.96 -10.41
CA THR A 441 13.05 18.77 -10.90
C THR A 441 12.73 20.26 -11.05
N VAL A 442 11.49 20.61 -11.42
CA VAL A 442 11.00 22.00 -11.42
C VAL A 442 10.99 22.56 -10.00
N MET A 443 10.49 21.79 -9.03
CA MET A 443 10.46 22.22 -7.63
C MET A 443 11.86 22.40 -7.03
N ILE A 444 12.84 21.58 -7.45
CA ILE A 444 14.24 21.71 -7.05
C ILE A 444 14.86 23.02 -7.60
N CYS A 445 14.62 23.33 -8.88
CA CYS A 445 15.15 24.51 -9.53
C CYS A 445 14.39 25.81 -9.21
N GLY A 446 13.14 25.71 -8.76
CA GLY A 446 12.25 26.84 -8.50
C GLY A 446 12.09 27.76 -9.71
N MET A 447 12.16 29.07 -9.48
CA MET A 447 12.00 30.09 -10.53
C MET A 447 13.02 29.96 -11.67
N ALA A 448 14.19 29.37 -11.42
CA ALA A 448 15.19 29.14 -12.46
C ALA A 448 14.68 28.12 -13.50
N ALA A 449 13.91 27.11 -13.10
CA ALA A 449 13.28 26.18 -14.03
C ALA A 449 12.08 26.79 -14.77
N TYR A 450 11.30 27.63 -14.09
CA TYR A 450 10.09 28.22 -14.65
C TYR A 450 10.39 29.29 -15.72
N LYS A 451 11.48 30.06 -15.56
CA LYS A 451 11.85 31.11 -16.51
C LYS A 451 12.53 30.53 -17.76
N ASN A 452 12.06 30.93 -18.94
CA ASN A 452 12.73 30.61 -20.21
C ASN A 452 14.09 31.32 -20.32
N GLY A 453 15.06 30.68 -20.97
CA GLY A 453 16.37 31.26 -21.25
C GLY A 453 17.37 31.22 -20.09
N THR A 454 17.07 30.50 -19.01
CA THR A 454 18.06 30.19 -17.97
C THR A 454 18.80 28.88 -18.29
N PRO A 455 20.01 28.64 -17.75
CA PRO A 455 20.70 27.35 -17.88
C PRO A 455 19.94 26.17 -17.25
N PHE A 456 18.94 26.44 -16.41
CA PHE A 456 18.17 25.46 -15.64
C PHE A 456 16.70 25.39 -16.07
N THR A 457 16.34 26.04 -17.18
CA THR A 457 14.95 26.07 -17.66
C THR A 457 14.47 24.65 -17.98
N LEU A 458 13.24 24.34 -17.54
CA LEU A 458 12.58 23.04 -17.73
C LEU A 458 11.23 23.17 -18.44
N SER A 459 10.84 24.37 -18.87
CA SER A 459 9.54 24.63 -19.49
C SER A 459 9.28 23.75 -20.73
N ARG A 460 10.32 23.48 -21.52
CA ARG A 460 10.26 22.57 -22.67
C ARG A 460 10.02 21.12 -22.23
N HIS A 461 10.81 20.62 -21.28
CA HIS A 461 10.68 19.24 -20.77
C HIS A 461 9.28 18.95 -20.24
N ILE A 462 8.70 19.90 -19.49
CA ILE A 462 7.31 19.81 -19.01
C ILE A 462 6.38 19.64 -20.21
N ARG A 463 6.39 20.63 -21.12
CA ARG A 463 5.47 20.69 -22.26
C ARG A 463 5.58 19.46 -23.16
N ASP A 464 6.80 19.02 -23.44
CA ASP A 464 7.06 17.87 -24.29
C ASP A 464 6.58 16.57 -23.63
N LEU A 465 6.83 16.37 -22.33
CA LEU A 465 6.38 15.16 -21.63
C LEU A 465 4.86 15.11 -21.43
N TYR A 466 4.15 16.23 -21.47
CA TYR A 466 2.68 16.22 -21.50
C TYR A 466 2.11 15.55 -22.76
N SER A 467 2.91 15.36 -23.81
CA SER A 467 2.49 14.52 -24.95
C SER A 467 2.44 13.02 -24.61
N ALA A 468 3.20 12.55 -23.61
CA ALA A 468 3.39 11.12 -23.35
C ALA A 468 2.08 10.39 -22.97
N PRO A 469 1.22 10.92 -22.08
CA PRO A 469 -0.08 10.29 -21.79
C PRO A 469 -1.05 10.31 -22.99
N LEU A 470 -0.89 11.27 -23.90
CA LEU A 470 -1.81 11.52 -25.04
C LEU A 470 -1.48 10.65 -26.26
N MET A 471 -0.20 10.34 -26.49
CA MET A 471 0.25 9.49 -27.59
C MET A 471 -0.18 8.04 -27.32
N ILE A 472 -1.15 7.53 -28.09
CA ILE A 472 -1.95 6.34 -27.74
C ILE A 472 -2.58 6.54 -26.36
N ASN A 473 -3.70 7.28 -26.31
CA ASN A 473 -4.30 7.81 -25.07
C ASN A 473 -4.35 6.76 -23.94
N ASN A 474 -3.75 7.07 -22.78
CA ASN A 474 -3.71 6.20 -21.60
C ASN A 474 -5.10 5.69 -21.19
N ASP A 475 -6.15 6.52 -21.30
CA ASP A 475 -7.52 6.15 -20.96
C ASP A 475 -8.13 5.23 -22.03
N GLN A 476 -7.76 5.40 -23.30
CA GLN A 476 -8.13 4.48 -24.37
C GLN A 476 -7.36 3.16 -24.28
N SER A 477 -6.11 3.11 -23.78
CA SER A 477 -5.40 1.85 -23.56
C SER A 477 -5.86 1.10 -22.31
N MET A 478 -6.20 1.82 -21.24
CA MET A 478 -6.90 1.25 -20.06
C MET A 478 -8.31 0.77 -20.45
N MET A 479 -8.98 1.52 -21.33
CA MET A 479 -10.22 1.07 -21.96
C MET A 479 -9.97 -0.08 -22.92
N ASP A 480 -8.95 -0.16 -23.75
CA ASP A 480 -8.74 -1.29 -24.67
C ASP A 480 -8.43 -2.60 -23.92
N ASP A 481 -7.88 -2.52 -22.69
CA ASP A 481 -7.79 -3.64 -21.73
C ASP A 481 -9.13 -3.93 -20.99
N THR A 482 -10.12 -3.03 -21.03
CA THR A 482 -11.44 -3.16 -20.37
C THR A 482 -12.69 -3.04 -21.28
N THR A 483 -12.55 -2.77 -22.58
CA THR A 483 -13.63 -2.40 -23.54
C THR A 483 -13.83 -3.44 -24.65
N LEU A 484 -13.55 -4.71 -24.34
CA LEU A 484 -14.22 -5.82 -25.02
C LEU A 484 -15.57 -6.19 -24.37
N GLN A 485 -16.11 -5.34 -23.48
CA GLN A 485 -17.33 -5.63 -22.72
C GLN A 485 -18.33 -4.48 -22.77
N ASN A 486 -19.18 -4.48 -23.79
CA ASN A 486 -20.57 -4.00 -23.66
C ASN A 486 -21.44 -4.67 -24.72
N PRO A 487 -22.33 -5.62 -24.36
CA PRO A 487 -23.34 -6.10 -25.26
C PRO A 487 -24.63 -5.26 -25.20
N PRO A 488 -25.45 -5.26 -26.27
CA PRO A 488 -26.68 -4.51 -26.34
C PRO A 488 -27.81 -5.18 -25.56
N ALA A 489 -28.74 -4.34 -25.11
CA ALA A 489 -29.98 -4.74 -24.46
C ALA A 489 -30.86 -5.57 -25.40
N HIS A 490 -31.21 -6.80 -25.01
CA HIS A 490 -32.45 -7.43 -25.47
C HIS A 490 -33.17 -8.19 -24.36
N ALA A 491 -34.47 -7.94 -24.35
CA ALA A 491 -35.47 -8.37 -23.41
C ALA A 491 -35.79 -9.87 -23.50
N ALA A 492 -36.11 -10.45 -22.35
CA ALA A 492 -36.99 -11.60 -22.26
C ALA A 492 -37.98 -11.38 -21.10
N ASP A 493 -39.21 -11.07 -21.48
CA ASP A 493 -40.39 -11.04 -20.62
C ASP A 493 -40.77 -12.45 -20.15
N LEU A 494 -41.11 -12.57 -18.87
CA LEU A 494 -42.16 -13.49 -18.39
C LEU A 494 -42.99 -12.76 -17.30
N ASP A 495 -44.16 -12.30 -17.75
CA ASP A 495 -45.42 -11.98 -17.07
C ASP A 495 -45.35 -11.53 -15.58
N ASP A 496 -45.27 -10.22 -15.37
CA ASP A 496 -46.11 -9.53 -14.38
C ASP A 496 -46.46 -8.13 -14.91
N ARG A 497 -47.75 -7.94 -15.15
CA ARG A 497 -48.34 -6.84 -15.92
C ARG A 497 -48.39 -5.57 -15.04
N HIS A 498 -47.76 -4.49 -15.49
CA HIS A 498 -47.90 -3.10 -14.99
C HIS A 498 -47.58 -2.92 -13.49
N GLY A 499 -46.43 -2.35 -13.11
CA GLY A 499 -46.19 -2.09 -11.68
C GLY A 499 -45.14 -1.04 -11.38
N VAL A 500 -45.57 0.21 -11.21
CA VAL A 500 -44.85 1.18 -10.36
C VAL A 500 -44.81 0.58 -8.95
N ASN A 501 -43.63 0.49 -8.32
CA ASN A 501 -43.53 0.08 -6.92
C ASN A 501 -43.23 1.34 -6.09
N ALA A 502 -44.27 1.95 -5.52
CA ALA A 502 -44.14 3.27 -4.90
C ALA A 502 -43.04 3.36 -3.81
N LEU A 503 -42.80 2.29 -3.04
CA LEU A 503 -41.75 2.29 -2.02
C LEU A 503 -40.36 2.20 -2.65
N ARG A 504 -40.15 1.26 -3.59
CA ARG A 504 -38.90 1.12 -4.33
C ARG A 504 -38.57 2.39 -5.11
N ASP A 505 -39.55 2.93 -5.83
CA ASP A 505 -39.42 4.18 -6.60
C ASP A 505 -39.01 5.32 -5.65
N ALA A 506 -39.71 5.51 -4.52
CA ALA A 506 -39.37 6.55 -3.56
C ALA A 506 -37.97 6.37 -2.93
N LEU A 507 -37.55 5.13 -2.64
CA LEU A 507 -36.21 4.84 -2.13
C LEU A 507 -35.12 5.13 -3.16
N VAL A 508 -35.39 4.85 -4.44
CA VAL A 508 -34.47 5.18 -5.55
C VAL A 508 -34.39 6.68 -5.75
N ASP A 509 -35.53 7.38 -5.76
CA ASP A 509 -35.59 8.84 -5.93
C ASP A 509 -34.91 9.58 -4.78
N ALA A 510 -34.99 9.04 -3.56
CA ALA A 510 -34.27 9.54 -2.39
C ALA A 510 -32.77 9.17 -2.37
N GLY A 511 -32.29 8.41 -3.36
CA GLY A 511 -30.91 7.94 -3.43
C GLY A 511 -30.54 6.88 -2.39
N LEU A 512 -31.51 6.32 -1.65
CA LEU A 512 -31.30 5.26 -0.66
C LEU A 512 -31.01 3.91 -1.31
N LEU A 513 -31.60 3.66 -2.49
CA LEU A 513 -31.30 2.53 -3.37
C LEU A 513 -30.78 3.02 -4.72
N ILE A 514 -29.80 2.32 -5.28
CA ILE A 514 -29.16 2.65 -6.56
C ILE A 514 -29.47 1.52 -7.56
N PRO A 515 -30.19 1.78 -8.66
CA PRO A 515 -30.51 0.75 -9.65
C PRO A 515 -29.25 0.21 -10.37
N MET A 516 -29.12 -1.12 -10.44
CA MET A 516 -27.95 -1.79 -11.07
C MET A 516 -28.28 -2.45 -12.43
N GLY A 517 -29.40 -2.09 -13.05
CA GLY A 517 -29.83 -2.64 -14.34
C GLY A 517 -30.45 -4.04 -14.31
N VAL A 518 -30.48 -4.72 -13.16
CA VAL A 518 -31.10 -6.04 -12.96
C VAL A 518 -32.16 -5.96 -11.86
N ARG A 519 -33.36 -6.52 -12.11
CA ARG A 519 -34.46 -6.51 -11.12
C ARG A 519 -34.05 -7.22 -9.83
N GLY A 520 -34.34 -6.62 -8.69
CA GLY A 520 -33.94 -7.15 -7.38
C GLY A 520 -32.45 -6.99 -7.05
N LEU A 521 -31.68 -6.27 -7.87
CA LEU A 521 -30.27 -5.94 -7.62
C LEU A 521 -30.12 -4.43 -7.46
N TYR A 522 -29.68 -4.00 -6.28
CA TYR A 522 -29.56 -2.58 -5.92
C TYR A 522 -28.23 -2.31 -5.21
N GLY A 523 -27.58 -1.21 -5.56
CA GLY A 523 -26.65 -0.53 -4.66
C GLY A 523 -27.40 0.20 -3.55
N ARG A 524 -26.70 0.61 -2.49
CA ARG A 524 -27.29 1.21 -1.27
C ARG A 524 -26.42 2.38 -0.82
N SER A 525 -27.05 3.46 -0.35
CA SER A 525 -26.33 4.63 0.15
C SER A 525 -25.79 4.44 1.56
N GLU A 526 -24.93 5.37 1.99
CA GLU A 526 -24.43 5.43 3.37
C GLU A 526 -25.56 5.40 4.40
N THR A 527 -26.63 6.18 4.20
CA THR A 527 -27.78 6.23 5.11
C THR A 527 -28.51 4.88 5.22
N PHE A 528 -28.66 4.16 4.11
CA PHE A 528 -29.25 2.82 4.14
C PHE A 528 -28.35 1.86 4.92
N GLU A 529 -27.04 1.92 4.67
CA GLU A 529 -26.03 1.08 5.32
C GLU A 529 -25.87 1.38 6.82
N SER A 530 -26.03 2.63 7.25
CA SER A 530 -26.00 3.00 8.67
C SER A 530 -27.19 2.39 9.43
N VAL A 531 -28.37 2.34 8.82
CA VAL A 531 -29.55 1.70 9.42
C VAL A 531 -29.35 0.19 9.53
N VAL A 532 -28.80 -0.45 8.49
CA VAL A 532 -28.46 -1.90 8.55
C VAL A 532 -27.46 -2.17 9.68
N SER A 533 -26.44 -1.32 9.82
CA SER A 533 -25.44 -1.43 10.90
C SER A 533 -26.06 -1.27 12.29
N ALA A 534 -27.04 -0.37 12.44
CA ALA A 534 -27.75 -0.17 13.70
C ALA A 534 -28.64 -1.38 14.06
N ILE A 535 -29.29 -2.00 13.07
CA ILE A 535 -30.04 -3.26 13.27
C ILE A 535 -29.08 -4.38 13.66
N ASP A 536 -27.90 -4.47 13.03
CA ASP A 536 -26.88 -5.46 13.38
C ASP A 536 -26.41 -5.28 14.83
N ALA A 537 -26.11 -4.05 15.25
CA ALA A 537 -25.79 -3.76 16.65
C ALA A 537 -26.93 -4.15 17.61
N LEU A 538 -28.19 -3.91 17.22
CA LEU A 538 -29.35 -4.31 18.02
C LEU A 538 -29.45 -5.84 18.15
N VAL A 539 -29.30 -6.59 17.05
CA VAL A 539 -29.33 -8.07 17.09
C VAL A 539 -28.22 -8.60 18.01
N THR A 540 -27.03 -7.99 17.98
CA THR A 540 -25.93 -8.34 18.90
C THR A 540 -26.31 -8.11 20.36
N ARG A 541 -26.89 -6.94 20.70
CA ARG A 541 -27.34 -6.66 22.08
C ARG A 541 -28.42 -7.63 22.54
N VAL A 542 -29.39 -7.91 21.67
CA VAL A 542 -30.51 -8.82 21.96
C VAL A 542 -30.02 -10.27 22.11
N GLY A 543 -28.90 -10.67 21.51
CA GLY A 543 -28.33 -12.02 21.60
C GLY A 543 -27.13 -12.17 22.55
N ALA A 544 -26.72 -11.12 23.26
CA ALA A 544 -25.41 -11.05 23.93
C ALA A 544 -25.16 -12.16 24.97
N ASP A 545 -26.19 -12.57 25.70
CA ASP A 545 -26.14 -13.61 26.74
C ASP A 545 -26.17 -15.05 26.18
N GLN A 546 -26.34 -15.22 24.86
CA GLN A 546 -26.31 -16.54 24.23
C GLN A 546 -24.89 -17.12 24.13
N HIS A 547 -23.86 -16.29 24.38
CA HIS A 547 -22.44 -16.65 24.27
C HIS A 547 -22.12 -17.42 22.98
N ALA A 548 -22.71 -16.98 21.86
CA ALA A 548 -22.61 -17.67 20.59
C ALA A 548 -21.20 -17.58 20.00
N GLU A 549 -20.72 -18.67 19.40
CA GLU A 549 -19.50 -18.69 18.63
C GLU A 549 -19.72 -17.91 17.33
N VAL A 550 -18.95 -16.84 17.13
CA VAL A 550 -19.06 -16.00 15.94
C VAL A 550 -18.30 -16.66 14.78
N LEU A 551 -19.02 -17.00 13.72
CA LEU A 551 -18.43 -17.48 12.47
C LEU A 551 -18.89 -16.60 11.32
N ARG A 552 -17.98 -16.27 10.40
CA ARG A 552 -18.25 -15.46 9.21
C ARG A 552 -17.77 -16.22 7.99
N PHE A 553 -18.68 -16.43 7.05
CA PHE A 553 -18.41 -17.14 5.81
C PHE A 553 -18.52 -16.18 4.63
N PRO A 554 -17.71 -16.35 3.57
CA PRO A 554 -17.87 -15.60 2.33
C PRO A 554 -19.27 -15.83 1.72
N PRO A 555 -19.74 -14.97 0.80
CA PRO A 555 -21.06 -15.10 0.16
C PRO A 555 -21.20 -16.29 -0.80
N ALA A 556 -20.27 -17.23 -0.75
CA ALA A 556 -20.23 -18.42 -1.57
C ALA A 556 -19.79 -19.63 -0.74
N MET A 557 -20.14 -20.83 -1.21
CA MET A 557 -19.79 -22.08 -0.58
C MET A 557 -19.33 -23.12 -1.61
N ASN A 558 -18.74 -24.21 -1.10
CA ASN A 558 -18.31 -25.33 -1.92
C ASN A 558 -19.53 -25.99 -2.60
N ARG A 559 -19.46 -26.18 -3.92
CA ARG A 559 -20.53 -26.82 -4.72
C ARG A 559 -20.87 -28.22 -4.22
N THR A 560 -19.87 -29.03 -3.85
CA THR A 560 -20.07 -30.38 -3.32
C THR A 560 -20.85 -30.34 -2.01
N ASP A 561 -20.51 -29.40 -1.11
CA ASP A 561 -21.23 -29.25 0.16
C ASP A 561 -22.68 -28.76 -0.09
N PHE A 562 -22.89 -27.91 -1.09
CA PHE A 562 -24.22 -27.44 -1.51
C PHE A 562 -25.06 -28.55 -2.15
N GLU A 563 -24.49 -29.37 -3.02
CA GLU A 563 -25.14 -30.56 -3.59
C GLU A 563 -25.53 -31.54 -2.48
N HIS A 564 -24.64 -31.75 -1.51
CA HIS A 564 -24.89 -32.60 -0.34
C HIS A 564 -25.95 -32.02 0.60
N SER A 565 -26.05 -30.68 0.71
CA SER A 565 -27.03 -30.00 1.57
C SER A 565 -28.51 -30.22 1.19
N GLU A 566 -28.76 -30.94 0.08
CA GLU A 566 -30.08 -31.19 -0.49
C GLU A 566 -30.87 -29.94 -0.93
N TYR A 567 -30.29 -28.74 -0.88
CA TYR A 567 -30.94 -27.50 -1.29
C TYR A 567 -31.50 -27.57 -2.72
N LEU A 568 -30.72 -28.10 -3.66
CA LEU A 568 -31.13 -28.31 -5.06
C LEU A 568 -32.33 -29.24 -5.23
N LYS A 569 -32.63 -30.10 -4.24
CA LYS A 569 -33.81 -30.97 -4.29
C LYS A 569 -35.09 -30.20 -3.97
N GLY A 570 -35.00 -29.14 -3.16
CA GLY A 570 -36.14 -28.33 -2.71
C GLY A 570 -36.33 -27.06 -3.53
N PHE A 571 -35.24 -26.34 -3.83
CA PHE A 571 -35.27 -24.99 -4.41
C PHE A 571 -34.28 -24.81 -5.57
N PRO A 572 -34.27 -25.70 -6.59
CA PRO A 572 -33.33 -25.59 -7.70
C PRO A 572 -33.45 -24.24 -8.43
N GLN A 573 -34.65 -23.66 -8.50
CA GLN A 573 -34.92 -22.38 -9.15
C GLN A 573 -34.30 -21.16 -8.45
N LEU A 574 -33.90 -21.29 -7.18
CA LEU A 574 -33.31 -20.20 -6.39
C LEU A 574 -31.78 -20.25 -6.38
N ALA A 575 -31.18 -21.34 -6.83
CA ALA A 575 -29.74 -21.56 -6.77
C ALA A 575 -28.97 -20.63 -7.71
N GLY A 576 -27.84 -20.11 -7.24
CA GLY A 576 -26.87 -19.34 -8.04
C GLY A 576 -25.56 -20.09 -8.17
N THR A 577 -25.14 -20.39 -9.39
CA THR A 577 -23.90 -21.11 -9.68
C THR A 577 -22.88 -20.18 -10.33
N VAL A 578 -21.62 -20.27 -9.90
CA VAL A 578 -20.54 -19.47 -10.49
C VAL A 578 -19.96 -20.26 -11.65
N HIS A 579 -20.03 -19.67 -12.84
CA HIS A 579 -19.43 -20.22 -14.04
C HIS A 579 -18.14 -19.46 -14.36
N SER A 580 -17.20 -20.15 -15.01
CA SER A 580 -15.97 -19.56 -15.50
C SER A 580 -15.65 -20.12 -16.88
N PHE A 581 -14.96 -19.34 -17.69
CA PHE A 581 -14.41 -19.84 -18.94
C PHE A 581 -13.24 -20.79 -18.64
N CYS A 582 -13.40 -22.06 -19.02
CA CYS A 582 -12.37 -23.10 -18.89
C CYS A 582 -12.19 -23.81 -20.25
N GLY A 583 -12.35 -23.04 -21.33
CA GLY A 583 -12.21 -23.51 -22.70
C GLY A 583 -10.81 -23.28 -23.25
N THR A 584 -10.60 -23.75 -24.48
CA THR A 584 -9.38 -23.50 -25.25
C THR A 584 -9.40 -22.13 -25.91
N GLU A 585 -8.26 -21.65 -26.41
CA GLU A 585 -8.18 -20.39 -27.15
C GLU A 585 -9.19 -20.32 -28.32
N HIS A 586 -9.43 -21.44 -29.02
CA HIS A 586 -10.42 -21.49 -30.09
C HIS A 586 -11.87 -21.32 -29.59
N GLU A 587 -12.20 -21.84 -28.41
CA GLU A 587 -13.51 -21.60 -27.78
C GLU A 587 -13.62 -20.16 -27.25
N HIS A 588 -12.50 -19.57 -26.82
CA HIS A 588 -12.44 -18.17 -26.42
C HIS A 588 -12.73 -17.23 -27.60
N GLN A 589 -12.12 -17.49 -28.76
CA GLN A 589 -12.44 -16.76 -29.99
C GLN A 589 -13.93 -16.86 -30.36
N ARG A 590 -14.59 -18.00 -30.09
CA ARG A 590 -16.04 -18.14 -30.28
C ARG A 590 -16.86 -17.35 -29.26
N VAL A 591 -16.41 -17.26 -28.01
CA VAL A 591 -16.99 -16.36 -26.99
C VAL A 591 -16.92 -14.91 -27.47
N LEU A 592 -15.77 -14.46 -27.98
CA LEU A 592 -15.59 -13.11 -28.50
C LEU A 592 -16.52 -12.83 -29.69
N GLN A 593 -16.66 -13.78 -30.61
CA GLN A 593 -17.62 -13.66 -31.73
C GLN A 593 -19.07 -13.57 -31.27
N CYS A 594 -19.46 -14.35 -30.25
CA CYS A 594 -20.80 -14.24 -29.67
C CYS A 594 -21.01 -12.87 -29.01
N LEU A 595 -20.02 -12.36 -28.27
CA LEU A 595 -20.08 -11.02 -27.66
C LEU A 595 -20.23 -9.91 -28.73
N GLU A 596 -19.43 -9.95 -29.80
CA GLU A 596 -19.51 -8.98 -30.91
C GLU A 596 -20.88 -8.98 -31.61
N ARG A 597 -21.53 -10.15 -31.69
CA ARG A 597 -22.85 -10.32 -32.30
C ARG A 597 -24.01 -10.07 -31.34
N GLY A 598 -23.73 -9.81 -30.05
CA GLY A 598 -24.76 -9.75 -29.00
C GLY A 598 -25.48 -11.08 -28.79
N GLU A 599 -24.84 -12.20 -29.15
CA GLU A 599 -25.34 -13.56 -28.94
C GLU A 599 -25.01 -14.06 -27.52
N ASP A 600 -25.75 -15.06 -27.06
CA ASP A 600 -25.49 -15.68 -25.75
C ASP A 600 -24.17 -16.46 -25.78
N TRP A 601 -23.18 -15.92 -25.07
CA TRP A 601 -21.84 -16.49 -24.92
C TRP A 601 -21.73 -17.42 -23.70
N THR A 602 -22.75 -17.47 -22.82
CA THR A 602 -22.66 -18.19 -21.55
C THR A 602 -22.50 -19.70 -21.74
N GLY A 603 -22.92 -20.25 -22.89
CA GLY A 603 -22.75 -21.66 -23.25
C GLY A 603 -21.29 -22.13 -23.36
N PHE A 604 -20.33 -21.22 -23.43
CA PHE A 604 -18.89 -21.54 -23.43
C PHE A 604 -18.28 -21.58 -22.03
N GLN A 605 -19.01 -21.14 -21.02
CA GLN A 605 -18.54 -21.25 -19.64
C GLN A 605 -18.81 -22.64 -19.08
N LYS A 606 -18.02 -23.04 -18.09
CA LYS A 606 -18.23 -24.27 -17.31
C LYS A 606 -18.54 -23.91 -15.87
N PRO A 607 -19.42 -24.66 -15.19
CA PRO A 607 -19.69 -24.45 -13.77
C PRO A 607 -18.43 -24.74 -12.95
N THR A 608 -18.08 -23.82 -12.06
CA THR A 608 -16.96 -23.98 -11.12
C THR A 608 -17.38 -24.86 -9.93
N TYR A 609 -16.46 -25.07 -8.97
CA TYR A 609 -16.76 -25.68 -7.67
C TYR A 609 -17.29 -24.68 -6.63
N VAL A 610 -17.66 -23.47 -7.06
CA VAL A 610 -18.18 -22.39 -6.21
C VAL A 610 -19.64 -22.11 -6.54
N VAL A 611 -20.47 -21.99 -5.51
CA VAL A 611 -21.89 -21.60 -5.63
C VAL A 611 -22.22 -20.51 -4.63
N MET A 612 -23.18 -19.66 -4.96
CA MET A 612 -23.61 -18.60 -4.05
C MET A 612 -24.38 -19.19 -2.87
N THR A 613 -24.10 -18.69 -1.67
CA THR A 613 -24.70 -19.22 -0.43
C THR A 613 -26.19 -18.83 -0.36
N PRO A 614 -27.15 -19.76 -0.22
CA PRO A 614 -28.59 -19.45 -0.20
C PRO A 614 -29.13 -18.99 1.17
N ALA A 615 -28.39 -19.31 2.24
CA ALA A 615 -28.63 -18.90 3.63
C ALA A 615 -27.31 -19.01 4.41
N ALA A 616 -27.07 -18.09 5.35
CA ALA A 616 -25.79 -17.93 6.03
C ALA A 616 -25.35 -19.17 6.82
N CYS A 617 -26.29 -20.02 7.24
CA CYS A 617 -26.04 -21.24 8.00
C CYS A 617 -25.52 -22.45 7.21
N TYR A 618 -25.74 -22.51 5.90
CA TYR A 618 -25.41 -23.70 5.10
C TYR A 618 -23.92 -24.11 5.18
N PRO A 619 -22.96 -23.17 5.08
CA PRO A 619 -21.54 -23.49 5.19
C PRO A 619 -21.11 -23.95 6.60
N ALA A 620 -21.89 -23.64 7.64
CA ALA A 620 -21.52 -23.94 9.01
C ALA A 620 -21.65 -25.43 9.35
N TYR A 621 -22.65 -26.13 8.82
CA TYR A 621 -22.92 -27.53 9.14
C TYR A 621 -21.75 -28.48 8.84
N PRO A 622 -21.13 -28.49 7.64
CA PRO A 622 -19.95 -29.32 7.39
C PRO A 622 -18.77 -28.96 8.29
N VAL A 623 -18.59 -27.68 8.63
CA VAL A 623 -17.51 -27.24 9.52
C VAL A 623 -17.70 -27.78 10.93
N ILE A 624 -18.92 -27.69 11.47
CA ILE A 624 -19.20 -28.23 12.81
C ILE A 624 -19.11 -29.76 12.84
N ALA A 625 -19.58 -30.44 11.80
CA ALA A 625 -19.47 -31.90 11.71
C ALA A 625 -18.02 -32.40 11.80
N ARG A 626 -17.08 -31.72 11.14
CA ARG A 626 -15.64 -32.07 11.18
C ARG A 626 -14.99 -31.90 12.55
N ARG A 627 -15.60 -31.15 13.46
CA ARG A 627 -15.08 -30.91 14.82
C ARG A 627 -15.43 -32.03 15.81
N GLY A 628 -16.17 -33.05 15.37
CA GLY A 628 -16.58 -34.18 16.20
C GLY A 628 -17.82 -33.91 17.05
N PRO A 629 -18.09 -34.75 18.07
CA PRO A 629 -19.31 -34.67 18.88
C PRO A 629 -19.50 -33.32 19.57
N LEU A 630 -20.76 -32.87 19.64
CA LEU A 630 -21.13 -31.65 20.34
C LEU A 630 -20.90 -31.78 21.87
N PRO A 631 -20.54 -30.70 22.56
CA PRO A 631 -20.50 -30.67 24.02
C PRO A 631 -21.90 -30.85 24.62
N ALA A 632 -22.00 -31.22 25.90
CA ALA A 632 -23.27 -31.54 26.56
C ALA A 632 -24.30 -30.39 26.51
N GLN A 633 -23.83 -29.16 26.62
CA GLN A 633 -24.63 -27.95 26.52
C GLN A 633 -24.98 -27.55 25.07
N GLY A 634 -24.63 -28.34 24.06
CA GLY A 634 -24.80 -27.97 22.65
C GLY A 634 -23.91 -26.80 22.22
N ARG A 635 -24.12 -26.29 21.00
CA ARG A 635 -23.42 -25.11 20.44
C ARG A 635 -24.42 -24.10 19.90
N THR A 636 -24.12 -22.82 20.11
CA THR A 636 -24.82 -21.70 19.46
C THR A 636 -23.82 -20.97 18.59
N LEU A 637 -24.19 -20.69 17.34
CA LEU A 637 -23.38 -19.97 16.37
C LEU A 637 -24.06 -18.64 16.04
N ASP A 638 -23.27 -17.58 15.87
CA ASP A 638 -23.68 -16.30 15.28
C ASP A 638 -23.08 -16.24 13.88
N LEU A 639 -23.93 -16.11 12.86
CA LEU A 639 -23.56 -16.13 11.45
C LEU A 639 -24.04 -14.86 10.75
N PHE A 640 -23.22 -14.32 9.85
CA PHE A 640 -23.60 -13.18 9.02
C PHE A 640 -22.95 -13.29 7.65
N SER A 641 -23.75 -13.25 6.59
CA SER A 641 -23.23 -13.28 5.22
C SER A 641 -24.23 -12.70 4.21
N TYR A 642 -23.71 -12.34 3.04
CA TYR A 642 -24.53 -12.09 1.86
C TYR A 642 -25.04 -13.43 1.32
N CYS A 643 -26.35 -13.49 1.06
CA CYS A 643 -27.04 -14.63 0.52
C CYS A 643 -27.60 -14.29 -0.86
N PHE A 644 -27.62 -15.28 -1.74
CA PHE A 644 -28.18 -15.16 -3.08
C PHE A 644 -29.41 -16.04 -3.23
N ARG A 645 -30.45 -15.50 -3.88
CA ARG A 645 -31.59 -16.28 -4.40
C ARG A 645 -32.01 -15.69 -5.74
N HIS A 646 -32.15 -16.53 -6.75
CA HIS A 646 -32.60 -16.08 -8.08
C HIS A 646 -34.10 -15.75 -8.05
N GLU A 647 -34.42 -14.54 -7.61
CA GLU A 647 -35.78 -13.99 -7.47
C GLU A 647 -35.86 -12.58 -8.09
N PRO A 648 -35.69 -12.42 -9.41
CA PRO A 648 -35.79 -11.10 -10.05
C PRO A 648 -37.17 -10.48 -9.81
N SER A 649 -37.22 -9.33 -9.14
CA SER A 649 -38.47 -8.70 -8.70
C SER A 649 -38.39 -7.16 -8.70
N LEU A 650 -39.54 -6.50 -8.88
CA LEU A 650 -39.71 -5.07 -8.64
C LEU A 650 -40.07 -4.75 -7.18
N ASP A 651 -40.47 -5.77 -6.41
CA ASP A 651 -40.69 -5.68 -4.96
C ASP A 651 -39.34 -5.47 -4.25
N ALA A 652 -39.20 -4.35 -3.52
CA ALA A 652 -37.96 -4.01 -2.84
C ALA A 652 -37.56 -5.05 -1.79
N THR A 653 -38.50 -5.82 -1.25
CA THR A 653 -38.27 -6.85 -0.23
C THR A 653 -37.79 -8.20 -0.80
N ARG A 654 -37.81 -8.35 -2.13
CA ARG A 654 -37.36 -9.53 -2.87
C ARG A 654 -36.09 -9.23 -3.69
N MET A 655 -35.02 -8.95 -2.96
CA MET A 655 -33.70 -8.77 -3.56
C MET A 655 -33.07 -10.11 -3.93
N GLN A 656 -32.28 -10.14 -5.00
CA GLN A 656 -31.53 -11.33 -5.39
C GLN A 656 -30.27 -11.52 -4.53
N LEU A 657 -29.68 -10.43 -4.04
CA LEU A 657 -28.50 -10.45 -3.17
C LEU A 657 -28.74 -9.58 -1.93
N PHE A 658 -28.80 -10.22 -0.76
CA PHE A 658 -29.20 -9.59 0.51
C PHE A 658 -28.44 -10.19 1.68
N ARG A 659 -28.37 -9.50 2.81
CA ARG A 659 -27.68 -9.97 4.01
C ARG A 659 -28.64 -10.69 4.93
N MET A 660 -28.17 -11.82 5.44
CA MET A 660 -28.84 -12.58 6.46
C MET A 660 -27.92 -12.72 7.66
N ARG A 661 -28.44 -12.35 8.83
CA ARG A 661 -27.85 -12.72 10.12
C ARG A 661 -28.60 -13.90 10.69
N GLU A 662 -27.91 -14.87 11.27
CA GLU A 662 -28.55 -16.03 11.89
C GLU A 662 -27.90 -16.38 13.22
N TYR A 663 -28.72 -16.70 14.23
CA TYR A 663 -28.26 -17.52 15.35
C TYR A 663 -28.67 -18.96 15.10
N VAL A 664 -27.71 -19.89 15.10
CA VAL A 664 -27.94 -21.32 14.86
C VAL A 664 -27.63 -22.11 16.10
N ARG A 665 -28.58 -22.93 16.57
CA ARG A 665 -28.41 -23.83 17.72
C ARG A 665 -28.28 -25.27 17.24
N LEU A 666 -27.31 -25.99 17.80
CA LEU A 666 -27.10 -27.42 17.60
C LEU A 666 -27.06 -28.13 18.97
N GLY A 667 -27.87 -29.17 19.16
CA GLY A 667 -28.01 -29.82 20.46
C GLY A 667 -29.11 -30.88 20.49
N THR A 668 -29.69 -31.12 21.66
CA THR A 668 -30.85 -32.02 21.81
C THR A 668 -32.14 -31.36 21.32
N ALA A 669 -33.17 -32.15 21.00
CA ALA A 669 -34.49 -31.64 20.60
C ALA A 669 -35.06 -30.60 21.60
N GLU A 670 -34.90 -30.87 22.90
CA GLU A 670 -35.33 -29.98 23.98
C GLU A 670 -34.59 -28.64 23.95
N GLN A 671 -33.26 -28.67 23.78
CA GLN A 671 -32.44 -27.46 23.68
C GLN A 671 -32.83 -26.59 22.47
N ILE A 672 -33.19 -27.20 21.34
CA ILE A 672 -33.61 -26.45 20.15
C ILE A 672 -35.01 -25.83 20.35
N LEU A 673 -35.94 -26.55 20.98
CA LEU A 673 -37.28 -26.03 21.27
C LEU A 673 -37.24 -24.88 22.28
N ALA A 674 -36.39 -24.98 23.31
CA ALA A 674 -36.14 -23.90 24.26
C ALA A 674 -35.56 -22.66 23.57
N PHE A 675 -34.49 -22.85 22.78
CA PHE A 675 -33.87 -21.80 21.98
C PHE A 675 -34.87 -21.07 21.07
N ARG A 676 -35.72 -21.82 20.36
CA ARG A 676 -36.72 -21.23 19.46
C ARG A 676 -37.77 -20.41 20.21
N THR A 677 -38.27 -20.93 21.32
CA THR A 677 -39.28 -20.25 22.15
C THR A 677 -38.74 -18.93 22.68
N GLU A 678 -37.51 -18.97 23.19
CA GLU A 678 -36.81 -17.79 23.67
C GLU A 678 -36.60 -16.75 22.56
N TRP A 679 -36.16 -17.18 21.37
CA TRP A 679 -35.92 -16.25 20.26
C TRP A 679 -37.20 -15.66 19.65
N ILE A 680 -38.33 -16.36 19.68
CA ILE A 680 -39.63 -15.78 19.30
C ILE A 680 -39.95 -14.58 20.20
N GLU A 681 -39.80 -14.73 21.52
CA GLU A 681 -40.05 -13.64 22.47
C GLU A 681 -39.03 -12.50 22.35
N ARG A 682 -37.75 -12.82 22.13
CA ARG A 682 -36.72 -11.81 21.84
C ARG A 682 -37.00 -11.05 20.56
N GLY A 683 -37.44 -11.75 19.50
CA GLY A 683 -37.81 -11.14 18.23
C GLY A 683 -38.99 -10.17 18.37
N LYS A 684 -40.01 -10.52 19.17
CA LYS A 684 -41.15 -9.63 19.44
C LYS A 684 -40.69 -8.34 20.13
N ARG A 685 -39.91 -8.48 21.20
CA ARG A 685 -39.32 -7.32 21.91
C ARG A 685 -38.47 -6.47 20.98
N MET A 686 -37.69 -7.09 20.10
CA MET A 686 -36.90 -6.39 19.10
C MET A 686 -37.79 -5.58 18.16
N MET A 687 -38.88 -6.14 17.63
CA MET A 687 -39.83 -5.40 16.78
C MET A 687 -40.54 -4.27 17.51
N GLU A 688 -40.88 -4.47 18.79
CA GLU A 688 -41.43 -3.42 19.67
C GLU A 688 -40.42 -2.27 19.85
N MET A 689 -39.14 -2.58 20.08
CA MET A 689 -38.06 -1.58 20.17
C MET A 689 -37.89 -0.80 18.86
N LEU A 690 -38.03 -1.48 17.72
CA LEU A 690 -37.99 -0.86 16.39
C LEU A 690 -39.28 -0.09 16.04
N ALA A 691 -40.29 -0.13 16.91
CA ALA A 691 -41.62 0.41 16.67
C ALA A 691 -42.23 -0.07 15.33
N LEU A 692 -41.98 -1.34 14.97
CA LEU A 692 -42.51 -1.96 13.76
C LEU A 692 -43.76 -2.80 14.07
N PRO A 693 -44.85 -2.63 13.31
CA PRO A 693 -45.99 -3.53 13.41
C PRO A 693 -45.57 -4.94 12.98
N HIS A 694 -45.84 -5.93 13.83
CA HIS A 694 -45.42 -7.30 13.59
C HIS A 694 -46.50 -8.31 13.96
N ASP A 695 -46.52 -9.41 13.22
CA ASP A 695 -47.35 -10.58 13.48
C ASP A 695 -46.48 -11.84 13.40
N VAL A 696 -46.67 -12.77 14.32
CA VAL A 696 -45.95 -14.06 14.31
C VAL A 696 -46.92 -15.13 13.86
N ASP A 697 -46.68 -15.68 12.68
CA ASP A 697 -47.53 -16.72 12.10
C ASP A 697 -46.72 -17.96 11.75
N LEU A 698 -47.44 -19.07 11.64
CA LEU A 698 -46.90 -20.34 11.22
C LEU A 698 -46.78 -20.35 9.69
N ALA A 699 -45.56 -20.52 9.19
CA ALA A 699 -45.29 -20.39 7.77
C ALA A 699 -45.65 -21.66 6.98
N ASN A 700 -45.98 -21.47 5.69
CA ASN A 700 -46.48 -22.54 4.82
C ASN A 700 -45.45 -23.06 3.79
N ASP A 701 -44.25 -22.47 3.72
CA ASP A 701 -43.24 -22.83 2.71
C ASP A 701 -42.34 -23.99 3.17
N PRO A 702 -42.15 -25.05 2.35
CA PRO A 702 -41.50 -26.27 2.79
C PRO A 702 -39.97 -26.14 2.93
N PHE A 703 -39.40 -26.49 4.08
CA PHE A 703 -37.94 -26.51 4.27
C PHE A 703 -37.14 -27.56 3.47
N PHE A 704 -37.69 -28.77 3.23
CA PHE A 704 -36.99 -29.88 2.54
C PHE A 704 -37.99 -30.86 1.86
N GLY A 705 -37.57 -31.52 0.77
CA GLY A 705 -38.18 -32.75 0.22
C GLY A 705 -39.30 -32.62 -0.84
N ARG A 706 -39.48 -33.67 -1.67
CA ARG A 706 -40.41 -33.72 -2.82
C ARG A 706 -41.88 -33.58 -2.39
N GLY A 707 -42.58 -32.65 -3.04
CA GLY A 707 -44.04 -32.51 -2.97
C GLY A 707 -44.49 -31.30 -2.15
N GLY A 708 -44.20 -30.09 -2.65
CA GLY A 708 -44.43 -28.82 -1.96
C GLY A 708 -45.88 -28.51 -1.53
N ARG A 709 -46.87 -29.33 -1.89
CA ARG A 709 -48.25 -29.25 -1.37
C ARG A 709 -48.57 -30.22 -0.23
N ILE A 710 -47.93 -31.39 -0.18
CA ILE A 710 -48.14 -32.40 0.89
C ILE A 710 -47.23 -32.07 2.09
N ALA A 711 -46.00 -31.60 1.84
CA ALA A 711 -45.05 -31.20 2.87
C ALA A 711 -45.48 -29.92 3.63
N ALA A 712 -46.10 -28.95 2.95
CA ALA A 712 -46.61 -27.73 3.59
C ALA A 712 -47.70 -28.02 4.65
N PHE A 713 -48.60 -28.96 4.37
CA PHE A 713 -49.62 -29.41 5.32
C PHE A 713 -49.01 -30.11 6.54
N SER A 714 -48.02 -31.00 6.32
CA SER A 714 -47.35 -31.73 7.41
C SER A 714 -46.44 -30.83 8.27
N GLN A 715 -45.87 -29.75 7.72
CA GLN A 715 -45.04 -28.80 8.49
C GLN A 715 -45.88 -27.90 9.41
N ARG A 716 -47.12 -27.60 9.00
CA ARG A 716 -48.08 -26.85 9.80
C ARG A 716 -48.60 -27.70 10.99
N GLU A 717 -48.81 -28.99 10.78
CA GLU A 717 -49.13 -29.93 11.88
C GLU A 717 -47.96 -30.16 12.84
N LEU A 718 -46.72 -30.04 12.36
CA LEU A 718 -45.49 -30.26 13.14
C LEU A 718 -44.87 -28.97 13.72
N ASN A 719 -45.46 -27.80 13.47
CA ASN A 719 -45.03 -26.49 13.96
C ASN A 719 -43.53 -26.21 13.76
N LEU A 720 -42.98 -26.42 12.55
CA LEU A 720 -41.53 -26.37 12.31
C LEU A 720 -40.97 -24.99 11.97
N LYS A 721 -41.79 -24.09 11.40
CA LYS A 721 -41.37 -22.74 10.94
C LYS A 721 -42.33 -21.66 11.42
N PHE A 722 -41.81 -20.66 12.11
CA PHE A 722 -42.55 -19.43 12.40
C PHE A 722 -41.90 -18.26 11.68
N GLU A 723 -42.70 -17.32 11.21
CA GLU A 723 -42.22 -16.09 10.57
C GLU A 723 -42.77 -14.87 11.31
N MET A 724 -41.90 -13.90 11.55
CA MET A 724 -42.29 -12.58 12.03
C MET A 724 -42.45 -11.66 10.83
N ARG A 725 -43.68 -11.22 10.59
CA ARG A 725 -44.07 -10.53 9.37
C ARG A 725 -44.43 -9.08 9.66
N VAL A 726 -43.95 -8.19 8.80
CA VAL A 726 -44.17 -6.73 8.87
C VAL A 726 -44.87 -6.29 7.57
N PRO A 727 -45.90 -5.43 7.61
CA PRO A 727 -46.48 -4.84 6.40
C PRO A 727 -45.49 -3.84 5.79
N ILE A 728 -44.88 -4.15 4.65
CA ILE A 728 -43.91 -3.25 3.99
C ILE A 728 -44.50 -2.70 2.69
N GLU A 729 -44.67 -3.57 1.70
CA GLU A 729 -45.23 -3.22 0.40
C GLU A 729 -46.77 -3.19 0.42
N SER A 730 -47.39 -4.07 1.22
CA SER A 730 -48.84 -4.21 1.28
C SER A 730 -49.29 -4.60 2.69
N ASP A 731 -50.37 -3.97 3.15
CA ASP A 731 -51.04 -4.34 4.41
C ASP A 731 -51.72 -5.71 4.33
N ALA A 732 -52.01 -6.20 3.11
CA ALA A 732 -52.63 -7.51 2.87
C ALA A 732 -51.61 -8.64 2.69
N ARG A 733 -50.36 -8.32 2.30
CA ARG A 733 -49.27 -9.29 2.09
C ARG A 733 -48.08 -8.89 2.96
N LEU A 734 -48.07 -9.41 4.19
CA LEU A 734 -47.01 -9.13 5.15
C LEU A 734 -45.69 -9.78 4.73
N THR A 735 -44.59 -9.07 4.95
CA THR A 735 -43.23 -9.49 4.58
C THR A 735 -42.53 -10.13 5.77
N ALA A 736 -42.07 -11.37 5.62
CA ALA A 736 -41.27 -12.05 6.64
C ALA A 736 -39.90 -11.38 6.82
N CYS A 737 -39.69 -10.75 7.98
CA CYS A 737 -38.44 -10.09 8.36
C CYS A 737 -37.56 -10.99 9.22
N LEU A 738 -38.16 -11.78 10.12
CA LEU A 738 -37.48 -12.84 10.87
C LEU A 738 -38.11 -14.20 10.59
N SER A 739 -37.33 -15.26 10.73
CA SER A 739 -37.82 -16.65 10.73
C SER A 739 -37.24 -17.42 11.89
N PHE A 740 -38.03 -18.32 12.48
CA PHE A 740 -37.67 -19.17 13.61
C PHE A 740 -37.90 -20.63 13.23
N ASN A 741 -36.80 -21.36 13.10
CA ASN A 741 -36.75 -22.60 12.33
C ASN A 741 -36.32 -23.75 13.22
N TYR A 742 -37.03 -24.87 13.13
CA TYR A 742 -36.64 -26.12 13.76
C TYR A 742 -36.43 -27.19 12.69
N HIS A 743 -35.17 -27.52 12.42
CA HIS A 743 -34.79 -28.46 11.36
C HIS A 743 -34.82 -29.92 11.83
N ARG A 744 -35.15 -30.18 13.10
CA ARG A 744 -35.04 -31.48 13.74
C ARG A 744 -33.63 -32.07 13.55
N ASP A 745 -33.56 -33.37 13.34
CA ASP A 745 -32.37 -34.18 13.10
C ASP A 745 -31.89 -34.14 11.63
N HIS A 746 -32.51 -33.36 10.74
CA HIS A 746 -32.17 -33.36 9.31
C HIS A 746 -30.69 -33.08 9.04
N PHE A 747 -30.18 -31.91 9.45
CA PHE A 747 -28.76 -31.57 9.29
C PHE A 747 -27.83 -32.44 10.15
N GLY A 748 -28.34 -32.98 11.26
CA GLY A 748 -27.60 -33.92 12.10
C GLY A 748 -27.34 -35.25 11.39
N LEU A 749 -28.36 -35.81 10.73
CA LEU A 749 -28.25 -37.01 9.91
C LEU A 749 -27.39 -36.75 8.67
N LEU A 750 -27.65 -35.64 7.99
CA LEU A 750 -27.02 -35.32 6.70
C LEU A 750 -25.50 -35.16 6.82
N TRP A 751 -25.05 -34.49 7.89
CA TRP A 751 -23.63 -34.20 8.11
C TRP A 751 -22.98 -35.07 9.19
N GLY A 752 -23.73 -36.00 9.80
CA GLY A 752 -23.21 -36.85 10.86
C GLY A 752 -22.89 -36.11 12.17
N ILE A 753 -23.64 -35.05 12.49
CA ILE A 753 -23.43 -34.28 13.72
C ILE A 753 -24.04 -35.06 14.89
N LYS A 754 -23.18 -35.40 15.86
CA LYS A 754 -23.54 -36.19 17.04
C LYS A 754 -23.53 -35.36 18.31
N THR A 755 -24.40 -35.69 19.26
CA THR A 755 -24.30 -35.19 20.64
C THR A 755 -23.18 -35.92 21.39
N ARG A 756 -22.82 -35.46 22.59
CA ARG A 756 -21.82 -36.11 23.45
C ARG A 756 -22.11 -37.60 23.69
N ASP A 757 -23.40 -37.96 23.74
CA ASP A 757 -23.86 -39.33 24.02
C ASP A 757 -24.10 -40.14 22.73
N ASP A 758 -23.49 -39.72 21.62
CA ASP A 758 -23.54 -40.34 20.28
C ASP A 758 -24.94 -40.39 19.60
N ALA A 759 -25.92 -39.70 20.19
CA ALA A 759 -27.22 -39.47 19.55
C ALA A 759 -27.09 -38.47 18.39
N VAL A 760 -28.00 -38.53 17.42
CA VAL A 760 -28.02 -37.56 16.31
C VAL A 760 -28.45 -36.20 16.83
N ALA A 761 -27.69 -35.16 16.50
CA ALA A 761 -27.99 -33.80 16.94
C ALA A 761 -29.20 -33.22 16.19
N HIS A 762 -30.00 -32.45 16.91
CA HIS A 762 -31.02 -31.59 16.32
C HIS A 762 -30.44 -30.20 16.07
N THR A 763 -31.01 -29.48 15.10
CA THR A 763 -30.63 -28.09 14.81
C THR A 763 -31.84 -27.18 14.64
N GLY A 764 -31.66 -25.90 14.92
CA GLY A 764 -32.63 -24.84 14.65
C GLY A 764 -31.94 -23.49 14.53
N CYS A 765 -32.62 -22.49 13.97
CA CYS A 765 -32.06 -21.15 13.85
C CYS A 765 -33.13 -20.06 13.99
N VAL A 766 -32.67 -18.86 14.28
CA VAL A 766 -33.41 -17.62 14.00
C VAL A 766 -32.65 -16.87 12.92
N GLY A 767 -33.33 -16.46 11.86
CA GLY A 767 -32.76 -15.67 10.77
C GLY A 767 -33.37 -14.27 10.71
N PHE A 768 -32.52 -13.26 10.52
CA PHE A 768 -32.85 -11.85 10.39
C PHE A 768 -32.56 -11.41 8.95
N GLY A 769 -33.58 -11.00 8.20
CA GLY A 769 -33.43 -10.40 6.89
C GLY A 769 -33.10 -8.92 7.04
N MET A 770 -31.82 -8.56 6.97
CA MET A 770 -31.36 -7.23 7.33
C MET A 770 -32.01 -6.14 6.47
N GLU A 771 -31.97 -6.32 5.15
CA GLU A 771 -32.59 -5.38 4.21
C GLU A 771 -34.11 -5.31 4.41
N ARG A 772 -34.77 -6.42 4.76
CA ARG A 772 -36.23 -6.40 4.98
C ARG A 772 -36.61 -5.61 6.23
N ILE A 773 -35.84 -5.75 7.31
CA ILE A 773 -36.05 -4.95 8.53
C ILE A 773 -35.80 -3.46 8.21
N THR A 774 -34.71 -3.14 7.51
CA THR A 774 -34.39 -1.77 7.07
C THR A 774 -35.50 -1.16 6.21
N LEU A 775 -36.02 -1.90 5.23
CA LEU A 775 -37.13 -1.46 4.40
C LEU A 775 -38.41 -1.24 5.22
N GLY A 776 -38.65 -2.09 6.22
CA GLY A 776 -39.73 -1.89 7.19
C GLY A 776 -39.59 -0.57 7.94
N LEU A 777 -38.38 -0.22 8.39
CA LEU A 777 -38.12 1.05 9.08
C LEU A 777 -38.38 2.25 8.16
N PHE A 778 -37.85 2.24 6.94
CA PHE A 778 -38.11 3.32 5.97
C PHE A 778 -39.59 3.44 5.61
N LYS A 779 -40.33 2.32 5.53
CA LYS A 779 -41.76 2.33 5.26
C LYS A 779 -42.57 2.97 6.38
N HIS A 780 -42.28 2.63 7.64
CA HIS A 780 -43.11 3.02 8.79
C HIS A 780 -42.68 4.33 9.45
N HIS A 781 -41.40 4.69 9.36
CA HIS A 781 -40.85 5.91 9.98
C HIS A 781 -40.52 7.00 8.96
N GLY A 782 -40.60 6.70 7.66
CA GLY A 782 -40.30 7.63 6.57
C GLY A 782 -38.85 7.55 6.08
N LEU A 783 -38.55 8.27 4.99
CA LEU A 783 -37.23 8.21 4.33
C LEU A 783 -36.16 9.07 5.02
N ASP A 784 -36.57 10.06 5.80
CA ASP A 784 -35.67 10.91 6.60
C ASP A 784 -35.44 10.28 7.97
N VAL A 785 -34.26 9.68 8.14
CA VAL A 785 -33.89 8.96 9.36
C VAL A 785 -33.73 9.91 10.57
N GLN A 786 -33.47 11.20 10.34
CA GLN A 786 -33.36 12.19 11.41
C GLN A 786 -34.73 12.52 12.04
N ALA A 787 -35.82 12.22 11.33
CA ALA A 787 -37.18 12.42 11.80
C ALA A 787 -37.76 11.18 12.53
N TRP A 788 -36.99 10.10 12.66
CA TRP A 788 -37.47 8.86 13.30
C TRP A 788 -37.58 9.02 14.82
N PRO A 789 -38.46 8.26 15.50
CA PRO A 789 -38.55 8.28 16.96
C PRO A 789 -37.22 7.89 17.61
N GLU A 790 -36.80 8.57 18.70
CA GLU A 790 -35.54 8.31 19.43
C GLU A 790 -35.35 6.84 19.88
N SER A 791 -36.45 6.12 20.10
CA SER A 791 -36.41 4.69 20.46
C SER A 791 -36.00 3.77 19.31
N THR A 792 -36.11 4.26 18.06
CA THR A 792 -35.79 3.51 16.85
C THR A 792 -34.31 3.70 16.52
N PRO A 793 -33.57 2.64 16.13
CA PRO A 793 -32.16 2.78 15.78
C PRO A 793 -32.00 3.63 14.51
N GLY A 794 -31.76 4.92 14.67
CA GLY A 794 -31.26 5.82 13.63
C GLY A 794 -29.73 5.74 13.53
N PRO A 795 -29.09 6.54 12.65
CA PRO A 795 -27.64 6.62 12.53
C PRO A 795 -26.95 6.96 13.86
N ASP A 796 -27.66 7.57 14.82
CA ASP A 796 -27.17 7.96 16.14
C ASP A 796 -27.34 6.88 17.24
N ALA A 797 -27.89 5.70 16.94
CA ALA A 797 -28.05 4.61 17.92
C ALA A 797 -26.79 3.71 18.08
N ALA A 798 -25.70 4.08 17.42
CA ALA A 798 -24.36 3.65 17.79
C ALA A 798 -23.92 4.43 19.04
N VAL A 799 -23.39 3.72 20.04
CA VAL A 799 -22.61 4.19 21.22
C VAL A 799 -22.86 5.65 21.63
N PRO A 800 -23.40 5.94 22.84
CA PRO A 800 -23.78 7.30 23.24
C PRO A 800 -22.68 8.30 22.88
N ALA A 801 -23.04 9.28 22.05
CA ALA A 801 -22.19 10.39 21.69
C ALA A 801 -21.88 11.21 22.96
N ARG A 802 -20.80 10.85 23.66
CA ARG A 802 -19.98 11.84 24.35
C ARG A 802 -19.11 12.48 23.27
N VAL A 803 -19.35 13.75 23.01
CA VAL A 803 -18.56 14.55 22.08
C VAL A 803 -17.83 15.61 22.87
N LEU A 804 -16.53 15.71 22.56
CA LEU A 804 -15.55 16.74 22.90
C LEU A 804 -15.24 16.92 24.40
N THR A 805 -14.15 16.30 24.88
CA THR A 805 -13.47 16.78 26.09
C THR A 805 -11.95 16.59 26.03
N LEU A 806 -11.22 17.70 25.98
CA LEU A 806 -10.10 17.92 26.92
C LEU A 806 -10.73 18.38 28.27
N PRO A 807 -10.17 18.10 29.47
CA PRO A 807 -8.75 18.02 29.75
C PRO A 807 -8.32 16.72 30.45
N ARG A 808 -7.26 16.09 29.94
CA ARG A 808 -6.19 15.69 30.84
C ARG A 808 -5.26 16.89 30.92
N ASP A 809 -4.96 17.35 32.13
CA ASP A 809 -3.94 18.36 32.33
C ASP A 809 -2.57 17.72 32.04
N PRO A 810 -1.84 18.14 30.99
CA PRO A 810 -0.48 17.65 30.76
C PRO A 810 0.40 17.84 32.00
N ALA A 811 0.16 18.88 32.80
CA ALA A 811 0.92 19.14 34.02
C ALA A 811 0.67 18.12 35.15
N GLY A 812 -0.41 17.35 35.08
CA GLY A 812 -0.73 16.28 36.03
C GLY A 812 -0.37 14.87 35.55
N TYR A 813 0.12 14.72 34.31
CA TYR A 813 0.45 13.41 33.74
C TYR A 813 1.70 12.82 34.42
N ARG A 814 1.65 11.51 34.70
CA ARG A 814 2.79 10.77 35.23
C ARG A 814 3.14 9.65 34.26
N ALA A 815 4.35 9.71 33.72
CA ALA A 815 4.89 8.68 32.85
C ALA A 815 4.93 7.32 33.56
N HIS A 816 4.82 6.25 32.78
CA HIS A 816 4.97 4.90 33.29
C HIS A 816 6.40 4.65 33.82
N ALA A 817 6.57 3.69 34.73
CA ALA A 817 7.88 3.36 35.31
C ALA A 817 8.93 2.91 34.27
N LEU A 818 8.48 2.41 33.11
CA LEU A 818 9.34 2.09 31.95
C LEU A 818 9.93 3.33 31.27
N HIS A 819 9.51 4.54 31.64
CA HIS A 819 10.14 5.81 31.29
C HIS A 819 10.66 6.54 32.54
N GLY A 820 10.79 5.81 33.66
CA GLY A 820 11.26 6.32 34.93
C GLY A 820 12.78 6.59 34.94
N PRO A 821 13.28 7.23 36.01
CA PRO A 821 14.67 7.66 36.11
C PRO A 821 15.66 6.49 36.17
N THR A 822 15.21 5.29 36.53
CA THR A 822 16.07 4.09 36.60
C THR A 822 16.37 3.46 35.24
N MET A 823 15.80 3.97 34.15
CA MET A 823 16.00 3.47 32.79
C MET A 823 17.26 4.06 32.15
N VAL A 824 18.17 3.23 31.65
CA VAL A 824 19.37 3.66 30.88
C VAL A 824 18.94 4.36 29.59
N TRP A 825 17.96 3.79 28.90
CA TRP A 825 17.36 4.29 27.68
C TRP A 825 15.93 4.76 27.96
N LYS A 826 15.80 5.94 28.61
CA LYS A 826 14.51 6.49 29.07
C LYS A 826 13.42 6.57 27.99
N GLN A 827 13.79 6.89 26.76
CA GLN A 827 12.89 6.85 25.59
C GLN A 827 13.46 5.83 24.62
N THR A 828 12.64 4.88 24.17
CA THR A 828 13.10 3.79 23.33
C THR A 828 12.94 4.16 21.86
N ASN A 829 11.74 3.98 21.32
CA ASN A 829 11.31 4.48 20.02
C ASN A 829 9.86 4.98 20.10
N CYS A 830 9.48 5.85 19.16
CA CYS A 830 8.19 6.55 19.21
C CYS A 830 6.97 5.63 19.22
N TYR A 831 7.07 4.40 18.68
CA TYR A 831 5.95 3.47 18.58
C TYR A 831 5.76 2.65 19.87
N VAL A 832 6.84 2.13 20.45
CA VAL A 832 6.78 1.35 21.70
C VAL A 832 6.47 2.25 22.89
N ASP A 833 7.11 3.42 22.97
CA ASP A 833 6.88 4.39 24.04
C ASP A 833 5.41 4.83 24.07
N LEU A 834 4.82 5.05 22.88
CA LEU A 834 3.40 5.35 22.70
C LEU A 834 2.49 4.27 23.31
N TRP A 835 2.77 2.99 23.02
CA TRP A 835 1.98 1.88 23.56
C TRP A 835 2.17 1.72 25.07
N ILE A 836 3.37 1.97 25.60
CA ILE A 836 3.61 1.94 27.06
C ILE A 836 2.67 2.90 27.77
N GLU A 837 2.62 4.15 27.32
CA GLU A 837 1.79 5.19 27.93
C GLU A 837 0.30 4.96 27.68
N LEU A 838 -0.08 4.56 26.46
CA LEU A 838 -1.48 4.32 26.12
C LEU A 838 -2.09 3.13 26.89
N LEU A 839 -1.36 2.01 26.99
CA LEU A 839 -1.79 0.85 27.77
C LEU A 839 -1.88 1.19 29.25
N SER A 840 -0.87 1.88 29.79
CA SER A 840 -0.88 2.32 31.19
C SER A 840 -2.08 3.22 31.49
N GLN A 841 -2.38 4.17 30.60
CA GLN A 841 -3.56 5.03 30.72
C GLN A 841 -4.87 4.25 30.68
N TRP A 842 -4.94 3.17 29.89
CA TRP A 842 -6.11 2.28 29.85
C TRP A 842 -6.19 1.31 31.04
N GLY A 843 -5.22 1.38 31.97
CA GLY A 843 -5.16 0.52 33.15
C GLY A 843 -4.65 -0.89 32.84
N PHE A 844 -3.97 -1.06 31.69
CA PHE A 844 -3.29 -2.30 31.33
C PHE A 844 -1.83 -2.25 31.73
N ASP A 845 -1.28 -3.43 31.99
CA ASP A 845 0.13 -3.60 32.35
C ASP A 845 0.99 -3.66 31.07
N PRO A 846 1.85 -2.66 30.79
CA PRO A 846 2.63 -2.62 29.56
C PRO A 846 3.76 -3.64 29.51
N TYR A 847 4.18 -4.22 30.64
CA TYR A 847 5.29 -5.20 30.64
C TYR A 847 4.92 -6.47 29.87
N ALA A 848 3.63 -6.83 29.85
CA ALA A 848 3.15 -8.07 29.23
C ALA A 848 3.30 -8.09 27.70
N MET A 849 3.38 -6.92 27.05
CA MET A 849 3.55 -6.82 25.59
C MET A 849 4.99 -6.99 25.15
N LEU A 850 5.98 -6.83 26.04
CA LEU A 850 7.40 -6.76 25.70
C LEU A 850 8.12 -8.06 25.31
N PRO A 851 7.56 -9.29 25.43
CA PRO A 851 8.31 -10.49 25.07
C PRO A 851 8.85 -10.58 23.63
N PHE A 852 8.30 -9.82 22.67
CA PHE A 852 8.81 -9.79 21.29
C PHE A 852 10.23 -9.23 21.17
N THR A 853 10.69 -8.46 22.17
CA THR A 853 12.03 -7.83 22.16
C THR A 853 13.16 -8.85 22.08
N VAL A 854 12.94 -10.10 22.51
CA VAL A 854 13.90 -11.21 22.38
C VAL A 854 14.25 -11.57 20.93
N ALA A 855 13.43 -11.15 19.96
CA ALA A 855 13.57 -11.48 18.54
C ALA A 855 14.25 -10.38 17.71
N GLN A 856 14.87 -9.37 18.33
CA GLN A 856 15.58 -8.30 17.62
C GLN A 856 16.68 -8.86 16.71
N ASP A 857 16.71 -8.39 15.46
CA ASP A 857 17.69 -8.78 14.45
C ASP A 857 18.53 -7.58 13.97
N PHE A 858 19.66 -7.89 13.31
CA PHE A 858 20.51 -6.94 12.59
C PHE A 858 20.44 -7.19 11.08
N GLU A 859 19.93 -6.21 10.31
CA GLU A 859 19.56 -6.35 8.90
C GLU A 859 20.73 -6.10 7.91
N GLY A 860 21.94 -5.92 8.44
CA GLY A 860 23.18 -5.70 7.67
C GLY A 860 23.73 -4.28 7.76
N ASP A 861 22.85 -3.29 7.98
CA ASP A 861 23.20 -1.87 8.17
C ASP A 861 22.64 -1.29 9.47
N GLN A 862 21.49 -1.78 9.95
CA GLN A 862 20.83 -1.34 11.17
C GLN A 862 20.22 -2.50 11.97
N PHE A 863 19.88 -2.27 13.24
CA PHE A 863 19.02 -3.19 13.97
C PHE A 863 17.57 -2.94 13.56
N THR A 864 16.79 -4.01 13.54
CA THR A 864 15.33 -3.96 13.32
C THR A 864 14.69 -2.91 14.23
N PHE A 865 13.85 -2.05 13.64
CA PHE A 865 13.02 -1.10 14.39
C PHE A 865 11.91 -1.88 15.12
N PHE A 866 12.15 -2.20 16.39
CA PHE A 866 11.29 -3.12 17.13
C PHE A 866 9.92 -2.48 17.41
N LYS A 867 8.85 -3.14 16.92
CA LYS A 867 7.46 -2.76 17.12
C LYS A 867 6.70 -3.91 17.76
N VAL A 868 5.75 -3.58 18.62
CA VAL A 868 4.85 -4.56 19.23
C VAL A 868 4.04 -5.24 18.11
N PRO A 869 4.07 -6.57 17.97
CA PRO A 869 3.20 -7.29 17.04
C PRO A 869 1.73 -7.01 17.34
N LEU A 870 0.94 -6.70 16.31
CA LEU A 870 -0.46 -6.32 16.50
C LEU A 870 -1.29 -7.49 17.06
N GLU A 871 -0.92 -8.72 16.72
CA GLU A 871 -1.56 -9.95 17.23
C GLU A 871 -1.34 -10.14 18.72
N ASP A 872 -0.23 -9.63 19.27
CA ASP A 872 0.05 -9.68 20.71
C ASP A 872 -0.82 -8.66 21.45
N LEU A 873 -0.99 -7.44 20.90
CA LEU A 873 -1.92 -6.45 21.43
C LEU A 873 -3.37 -6.95 21.43
N GLU A 874 -3.78 -7.64 20.35
CA GLU A 874 -5.09 -8.27 20.25
C GLU A 874 -5.24 -9.39 21.28
N SER A 875 -4.27 -10.29 21.37
CA SER A 875 -4.33 -11.47 22.25
C SER A 875 -4.28 -11.11 23.73
N LEU A 876 -3.47 -10.10 24.12
CA LEU A 876 -3.29 -9.70 25.51
C LEU A 876 -4.38 -8.74 25.98
N TYR A 877 -4.73 -7.75 25.15
CA TYR A 877 -5.53 -6.60 25.59
C TYR A 877 -6.82 -6.42 24.78
N GLY A 878 -7.08 -7.26 23.77
CA GLY A 878 -8.25 -7.13 22.90
C GLY A 878 -8.22 -5.90 22.01
N ILE A 879 -7.03 -5.36 21.73
CA ILE A 879 -6.83 -4.16 20.91
C ILE A 879 -6.56 -4.58 19.47
N VAL A 880 -7.39 -4.09 18.55
CA VAL A 880 -7.23 -4.28 17.11
C VAL A 880 -6.75 -2.97 16.51
N VAL A 881 -5.59 -3.01 15.85
CA VAL A 881 -5.01 -1.86 15.13
C VAL A 881 -5.15 -2.13 13.64
N GLN A 882 -5.67 -1.16 12.90
CA GLN A 882 -5.88 -1.26 11.46
C GLN A 882 -5.45 0.02 10.78
N GLU A 883 -4.81 -0.08 9.62
CA GLU A 883 -4.60 1.05 8.73
C GLU A 883 -5.93 1.77 8.45
N HIS A 884 -5.88 3.09 8.44
CA HIS A 884 -7.03 3.95 8.22
C HIS A 884 -6.84 4.77 6.95
N ALA A 885 -7.53 4.40 5.87
CA ALA A 885 -7.47 5.11 4.61
C ALA A 885 -8.07 6.52 4.74
N ILE A 886 -7.28 7.54 4.41
CA ILE A 886 -7.66 8.95 4.49
C ILE A 886 -8.13 9.44 3.13
N PHE A 887 -9.44 9.72 3.01
CA PHE A 887 -10.07 10.24 1.77
C PHE A 887 -10.66 11.65 1.94
N GLU A 888 -10.64 12.18 3.16
CA GLU A 888 -11.06 13.53 3.54
C GLU A 888 -9.96 14.15 4.42
N PRO A 889 -10.01 15.45 4.75
CA PRO A 889 -9.05 16.05 5.66
C PRO A 889 -8.87 15.24 6.94
N LEU A 890 -7.62 15.02 7.35
CA LEU A 890 -7.27 14.14 8.48
C LEU A 890 -8.01 14.51 9.76
N GLU A 891 -8.17 15.81 10.01
CA GLU A 891 -8.95 16.38 11.11
C GLU A 891 -10.34 15.72 11.25
N HIS A 892 -11.04 15.52 10.13
CA HIS A 892 -12.36 14.90 10.12
C HIS A 892 -12.30 13.44 10.57
N HIS A 893 -11.37 12.66 10.02
CA HIS A 893 -11.20 11.25 10.40
C HIS A 893 -10.81 11.09 11.87
N VAL A 894 -9.93 11.96 12.36
CA VAL A 894 -9.51 11.98 13.76
C VAL A 894 -10.69 12.29 14.67
N GLU A 895 -11.46 13.32 14.36
CA GLU A 895 -12.68 13.67 15.10
C GLU A 895 -13.68 12.50 15.16
N GLN A 896 -13.95 11.86 14.01
CA GLN A 896 -14.90 10.75 13.95
C GLN A 896 -14.45 9.53 14.77
N GLN A 897 -13.17 9.17 14.72
CA GLN A 897 -12.68 7.99 15.45
C GLN A 897 -12.52 8.26 16.95
N VAL A 898 -12.04 9.45 17.33
CA VAL A 898 -11.96 9.85 18.75
C VAL A 898 -13.36 9.92 19.37
N ARG A 899 -14.36 10.43 18.63
CA ARG A 899 -15.78 10.42 19.04
C ARG A 899 -16.33 9.02 19.29
N ARG A 900 -15.80 8.01 18.59
CA ARG A 900 -16.14 6.59 18.77
C ARG A 900 -15.37 5.93 19.93
N GLY A 901 -14.51 6.68 20.62
CA GLY A 901 -13.67 6.18 21.71
C GLY A 901 -12.43 5.40 21.26
N ASN A 902 -12.04 5.53 19.99
CA ASN A 902 -10.82 4.96 19.44
C ASN A 902 -9.66 5.97 19.54
N VAL A 903 -8.42 5.49 19.38
CA VAL A 903 -7.22 6.33 19.33
C VAL A 903 -6.63 6.27 17.93
N MET A 904 -6.27 7.44 17.40
CA MET A 904 -5.70 7.58 16.06
C MET A 904 -4.19 7.68 16.18
N LEU A 905 -3.47 6.69 15.65
CA LEU A 905 -2.02 6.70 15.58
C LEU A 905 -1.64 7.37 14.26
N VAL A 906 -0.99 8.53 14.33
CA VAL A 906 -0.69 9.36 13.16
C VAL A 906 0.80 9.57 13.09
N GLU A 907 1.38 9.31 11.91
CA GLU A 907 2.75 9.73 11.63
C GLU A 907 2.79 11.23 11.34
N VAL A 908 3.46 12.00 12.19
CA VAL A 908 3.51 13.45 12.14
C VAL A 908 4.95 13.95 12.04
N ASP A 909 5.08 15.21 11.67
CA ASP A 909 6.36 15.92 11.69
C ASP A 909 6.60 16.57 13.06
N ALA A 910 7.66 16.16 13.74
CA ALA A 910 8.06 16.69 15.04
C ALA A 910 8.41 18.17 15.02
N TRP A 911 8.56 18.79 13.84
CA TRP A 911 8.61 20.25 13.69
C TRP A 911 7.42 20.94 14.40
N HIS A 912 6.24 20.31 14.37
CA HIS A 912 4.98 20.82 14.94
C HIS A 912 4.65 20.22 16.31
N LEU A 913 5.58 19.53 16.98
CA LEU A 913 5.37 18.91 18.30
C LEU A 913 6.04 19.71 19.43
N PRO A 914 5.28 20.53 20.19
CA PRO A 914 5.84 21.39 21.25
C PRO A 914 6.62 20.65 22.32
N ASP A 915 6.29 19.38 22.57
CA ASP A 915 6.95 18.52 23.54
C ASP A 915 8.39 18.13 23.13
N THR A 916 8.74 18.29 21.86
CA THR A 916 10.10 18.07 21.37
C THR A 916 10.96 19.34 21.36
N ARG A 917 10.55 20.36 22.14
CA ARG A 917 11.29 21.63 22.28
C ARG A 917 12.69 21.40 22.80
N GLY A 918 13.66 22.02 22.13
CA GLY A 918 15.09 21.80 22.36
C GLY A 918 15.70 20.71 21.47
N ILE A 919 14.89 19.84 20.86
CA ILE A 919 15.34 18.76 19.97
C ILE A 919 14.91 19.01 18.53
N SER A 920 13.61 18.89 18.21
CA SER A 920 13.09 18.98 16.83
C SER A 920 12.07 20.08 16.60
N TYR A 921 11.28 20.44 17.62
CA TYR A 921 10.26 21.49 17.51
C TYR A 921 10.84 22.79 16.94
N GLN A 922 10.32 23.21 15.78
CA GLN A 922 10.76 24.38 15.02
C GLN A 922 12.29 24.45 14.75
N ARG A 923 12.97 23.29 14.77
CA ARG A 923 14.43 23.17 14.56
C ARG A 923 14.76 22.24 13.39
N GLN A 924 14.11 21.08 13.32
CA GLN A 924 14.36 20.06 12.29
C GLN A 924 13.08 19.27 12.03
N HIS A 925 12.88 18.91 10.76
CA HIS A 925 11.77 18.06 10.33
C HIS A 925 12.14 16.60 10.57
N THR A 926 11.46 15.96 11.52
CA THR A 926 11.72 14.57 11.92
C THR A 926 10.40 13.85 12.03
N LYS A 927 10.26 12.73 11.31
CA LYS A 927 9.07 11.90 11.38
C LYS A 927 8.98 11.19 12.74
N THR A 928 7.79 11.19 13.34
CA THR A 928 7.46 10.44 14.55
C THR A 928 5.99 10.02 14.56
N THR A 929 5.57 9.17 15.50
CA THR A 929 4.17 8.73 15.64
C THR A 929 3.58 9.25 16.94
N ILE A 930 2.37 9.81 16.87
CA ILE A 930 1.59 10.21 18.05
C ILE A 930 0.27 9.45 18.11
N GLY A 931 -0.25 9.23 19.32
CA GLY A 931 -1.60 8.69 19.53
C GLY A 931 -2.57 9.77 19.95
N ILE A 932 -3.43 10.21 19.05
CA ILE A 932 -4.43 11.25 19.30
C ILE A 932 -5.66 10.59 19.94
N ASP A 933 -5.96 10.97 21.18
CA ASP A 933 -7.13 10.50 21.92
C ASP A 933 -8.13 11.61 22.26
N ALA A 934 -7.81 12.86 21.93
CA ALA A 934 -8.66 14.02 22.11
C ALA A 934 -8.42 15.04 20.98
N ILE A 935 -9.50 15.67 20.52
CA ILE A 935 -9.47 16.75 19.53
C ILE A 935 -10.59 17.73 19.85
N ASP A 936 -10.33 19.01 19.69
CA ASP A 936 -11.32 20.10 19.64
C ASP A 936 -11.04 20.94 18.40
N ALA A 937 -11.71 20.58 17.30
CA ALA A 937 -11.58 21.24 16.01
C ALA A 937 -12.03 22.72 16.05
N GLN A 938 -13.00 23.06 16.90
CA GLN A 938 -13.47 24.44 17.02
C GLN A 938 -12.44 25.33 17.73
N ALA A 939 -11.78 24.80 18.76
CA ALA A 939 -10.69 25.49 19.44
C ALA A 939 -9.35 25.39 18.69
N GLY A 940 -9.23 24.48 17.71
CA GLY A 940 -7.99 24.19 16.99
C GLY A 940 -6.95 23.52 17.89
N GLU A 941 -7.37 22.47 18.62
CA GLU A 941 -6.53 21.79 19.63
C GLU A 941 -6.62 20.27 19.54
N ILE A 942 -5.51 19.59 19.90
CA ILE A 942 -5.46 18.14 20.09
C ILE A 942 -4.74 17.76 21.38
N GLY A 943 -5.19 16.68 22.00
CA GLY A 943 -4.48 15.95 23.05
C GLY A 943 -3.93 14.65 22.50
N TYR A 944 -2.65 14.38 22.77
CA TYR A 944 -1.95 13.24 22.18
C TYR A 944 -0.90 12.65 23.11
N PHE A 945 -0.67 11.35 22.95
CA PHE A 945 0.48 10.65 23.51
C PHE A 945 1.66 10.71 22.57
N HIS A 946 2.85 10.96 23.10
CA HIS A 946 4.11 10.89 22.36
C HIS A 946 5.25 10.57 23.31
N ASN A 947 6.16 9.67 22.92
CA ASN A 947 7.27 9.24 23.78
C ASN A 947 6.79 8.89 25.21
N ALA A 948 7.36 9.55 26.22
CA ALA A 948 7.10 9.28 27.63
C ALA A 948 5.94 10.08 28.25
N GLY A 949 5.08 10.72 27.45
CA GLY A 949 4.13 11.70 28.00
C GLY A 949 2.83 11.88 27.22
N TYR A 950 1.96 12.67 27.84
CA TYR A 950 0.72 13.18 27.27
C TYR A 950 0.81 14.70 27.12
N TYR A 951 0.53 15.20 25.92
CA TYR A 951 0.75 16.59 25.55
C TYR A 951 -0.45 17.18 24.83
N ARG A 952 -0.39 18.48 24.61
CA ARG A 952 -1.41 19.25 23.90
C ARG A 952 -0.75 20.16 22.87
N ALA A 953 -1.31 20.19 21.67
CA ALA A 953 -0.96 21.13 20.62
C ALA A 953 -2.19 21.99 20.27
N ALA A 954 -1.95 23.25 19.94
CA ALA A 954 -2.97 24.24 19.64
C ALA A 954 -2.49 25.20 18.54
N GLY A 955 -3.42 25.83 17.82
CA GLY A 955 -3.09 26.86 16.82
C GLY A 955 -2.22 26.33 15.67
N ASP A 956 -1.10 26.99 15.39
CA ASP A 956 -0.20 26.62 14.27
C ASP A 956 0.35 25.20 14.39
N ASP A 957 0.60 24.73 15.61
CA ASP A 957 1.08 23.37 15.86
C ASP A 957 -0.02 22.35 15.57
N TYR A 958 -1.26 22.64 15.96
CA TYR A 958 -2.43 21.84 15.61
C TYR A 958 -2.61 21.73 14.09
N HIS A 959 -2.54 22.86 13.38
CA HIS A 959 -2.67 22.89 11.93
C HIS A 959 -1.55 22.09 11.24
N GLY A 960 -0.31 22.25 11.70
CA GLY A 960 0.83 21.51 11.17
C GLY A 960 0.74 20.00 11.40
N LEU A 961 0.33 19.57 12.59
CA LEU A 961 0.20 18.13 12.91
C LEU A 961 -0.89 17.44 12.10
N LEU A 962 -2.00 18.14 11.80
CA LEU A 962 -3.10 17.60 11.00
C LEU A 962 -2.98 17.94 9.50
N GLY A 963 -1.91 18.62 9.09
CA GLY A 963 -1.70 19.05 7.70
C GLY A 963 -2.71 20.08 7.20
N ILE A 964 -3.43 20.77 8.08
CA ILE A 964 -4.48 21.74 7.74
C ILE A 964 -3.85 22.96 7.07
N GLY A 965 -4.31 23.27 5.85
CA GLY A 965 -3.78 24.38 5.06
C GLY A 965 -2.41 24.11 4.42
N THR A 966 -1.88 22.88 4.55
CA THR A 966 -0.65 22.47 3.88
C THR A 966 -0.97 21.82 2.54
N SER A 967 -0.20 22.14 1.49
CA SER A 967 -0.33 21.53 0.16
C SER A 967 0.46 20.22 0.05
N ALA A 968 0.53 19.43 1.12
CA ALA A 968 1.23 18.14 1.11
C ALA A 968 0.53 17.18 0.13
N SER A 969 1.30 16.50 -0.71
CA SER A 969 0.75 15.67 -1.80
C SER A 969 0.22 14.30 -1.34
N LEU A 970 0.56 13.88 -0.12
CA LEU A 970 0.14 12.61 0.48
C LEU A 970 -0.28 12.86 1.92
N ALA A 971 -1.41 12.27 2.33
CA ALA A 971 -1.82 12.24 3.73
C ALA A 971 -0.78 11.44 4.55
N PRO A 972 -0.58 11.78 5.83
CA PRO A 972 0.28 10.97 6.69
C PRO A 972 -0.26 9.53 6.77
N TYR A 973 0.61 8.58 7.11
CA TYR A 973 0.17 7.23 7.44
C TYR A 973 -0.60 7.26 8.76
N VAL A 974 -1.77 6.61 8.77
CA VAL A 974 -2.70 6.63 9.90
C VAL A 974 -3.18 5.23 10.21
N GLU A 975 -3.19 4.91 11.50
CA GLU A 975 -3.79 3.70 12.04
C GLU A 975 -4.85 4.05 13.08
N CYS A 976 -5.84 3.18 13.25
CA CYS A 976 -6.86 3.32 14.26
C CYS A 976 -6.80 2.15 15.25
N ALA A 977 -6.47 2.45 16.50
CA ALA A 977 -6.46 1.52 17.62
C ALA A 977 -7.86 1.42 18.24
N LYS A 978 -8.43 0.20 18.24
CA LYS A 978 -9.81 -0.09 18.66
C LYS A 978 -9.81 -1.17 19.74
N ARG A 979 -10.41 -0.88 20.90
CA ARG A 979 -10.65 -1.89 21.94
C ARG A 979 -11.88 -2.72 21.56
N ARG A 980 -11.67 -3.94 21.06
CA ARG A 980 -12.72 -4.78 20.45
C ARG A 980 -13.08 -6.01 21.28
N PHE A 981 -12.11 -6.58 21.98
CA PHE A 981 -12.29 -7.81 22.74
C PHE A 981 -11.94 -7.59 24.23
N GLU A 982 -12.34 -8.54 25.08
CA GLU A 982 -12.04 -8.45 26.51
C GLU A 982 -10.54 -8.73 26.76
N PRO A 983 -9.83 -7.87 27.49
CA PRO A 983 -8.42 -8.05 27.82
C PRO A 983 -8.19 -9.19 28.83
N ILE A 984 -7.03 -9.83 28.76
CA ILE A 984 -6.55 -10.76 29.79
C ILE A 984 -6.10 -9.94 31.01
N ARG A 985 -6.41 -10.40 32.22
CA ARG A 985 -6.08 -9.70 33.48
C ARG A 985 -5.40 -10.61 34.50
N SER A 986 -4.68 -9.98 35.43
CA SER A 986 -4.07 -10.62 36.60
C SER A 986 -3.12 -11.77 36.24
N ALA A 987 -3.14 -12.90 36.95
CA ALA A 987 -2.20 -14.00 36.75
C ALA A 987 -2.20 -14.58 35.32
N ALA A 988 -3.36 -14.63 34.67
CA ALA A 988 -3.48 -15.13 33.30
C ALA A 988 -2.69 -14.24 32.30
N LEU A 989 -2.49 -12.97 32.60
CA LEU A 989 -1.71 -12.05 31.75
C LEU A 989 -0.22 -12.41 31.77
N ARG A 990 0.33 -12.78 32.93
CA ARG A 990 1.73 -13.24 33.06
C ARG A 990 1.94 -14.57 32.33
N GLU A 991 0.99 -15.50 32.44
CA GLU A 991 1.04 -16.78 31.71
C GLU A 991 0.98 -16.60 30.18
N ALA A 992 0.10 -15.71 29.71
CA ALA A 992 0.02 -15.34 28.30
C ALA A 992 1.33 -14.70 27.82
N SER A 993 1.88 -13.76 28.58
CA SER A 993 3.17 -13.12 28.30
C SER A 993 4.34 -14.11 28.28
N LEU A 994 4.38 -15.09 29.18
CA LEU A 994 5.38 -16.18 29.16
C LEU A 994 5.25 -17.04 27.89
N SER A 995 4.02 -17.32 27.48
CA SER A 995 3.75 -18.06 26.24
C SER A 995 4.21 -17.29 25.01
N LEU A 996 4.06 -15.96 25.01
CA LEU A 996 4.60 -15.08 23.97
C LEU A 996 6.13 -15.05 23.99
N LEU A 997 6.77 -15.00 25.16
CA LEU A 997 8.22 -15.09 25.28
C LEU A 997 8.76 -16.35 24.62
N ALA A 998 8.16 -17.51 24.91
CA ALA A 998 8.55 -18.77 24.29
C ALA A 998 8.34 -18.75 22.77
N ARG A 999 7.24 -18.15 22.29
CA ARG A 999 6.94 -18.04 20.86
C ARG A 999 7.96 -17.18 20.12
N HIS A 1000 8.25 -15.99 20.64
CA HIS A 1000 9.19 -15.05 20.02
C HIS A 1000 10.62 -15.54 20.12
N PHE A 1001 11.00 -16.17 21.23
CA PHE A 1001 12.29 -16.82 21.37
C PHE A 1001 12.52 -17.88 20.29
N ASN A 1002 11.51 -18.67 19.95
CA ASN A 1002 11.59 -19.65 18.85
C ASN A 1002 11.65 -19.04 17.45
N ARG A 1003 11.32 -17.74 17.32
CA ARG A 1003 11.39 -16.98 16.06
C ARG A 1003 12.59 -16.04 15.99
N ARG A 1004 13.44 -16.01 17.01
CA ARG A 1004 14.63 -15.18 17.04
C ARG A 1004 15.57 -15.51 15.86
N PRO A 1005 16.46 -14.59 15.47
CA PRO A 1005 17.44 -14.82 14.43
C PRO A 1005 18.31 -16.06 14.71
N ALA A 1006 18.59 -16.84 13.67
CA ALA A 1006 19.42 -18.04 13.78
C ALA A 1006 20.90 -17.71 14.04
N SER A 1007 21.38 -16.57 13.51
CA SER A 1007 22.69 -16.00 13.78
C SER A 1007 22.63 -15.01 14.93
N ASN A 1008 23.74 -14.83 15.63
CA ASN A 1008 23.85 -13.81 16.67
C ASN A 1008 23.86 -12.39 16.02
N PRO A 1009 22.82 -11.56 16.25
CA PRO A 1009 22.73 -10.24 15.64
C PRO A 1009 23.81 -9.27 16.17
N VAL A 1010 24.33 -9.49 17.37
CA VAL A 1010 25.44 -8.70 17.92
C VAL A 1010 26.74 -9.01 17.17
N THR A 1011 27.00 -10.27 16.86
CA THR A 1011 28.16 -10.67 16.02
C THR A 1011 28.06 -10.06 14.62
N ALA A 1012 26.87 -10.09 14.02
CA ALA A 1012 26.64 -9.49 12.71
C ALA A 1012 26.87 -7.97 12.72
N PHE A 1013 26.42 -7.29 13.78
CA PHE A 1013 26.70 -5.88 14.01
C PHE A 1013 28.18 -5.59 14.23
N HIS A 1014 28.88 -6.43 15.02
CA HIS A 1014 30.32 -6.33 15.24
C HIS A 1014 31.07 -6.37 13.90
N ASP A 1015 30.78 -7.36 13.06
CA ASP A 1015 31.38 -7.48 11.74
C ASP A 1015 31.09 -6.28 10.85
N ALA A 1016 29.87 -5.73 10.91
CA ALA A 1016 29.49 -4.54 10.16
C ALA A 1016 30.24 -3.28 10.65
N LEU A 1017 30.35 -3.09 11.97
CA LEU A 1017 31.12 -1.99 12.54
C LEU A 1017 32.59 -2.11 12.17
N ALA A 1018 33.18 -3.30 12.25
CA ALA A 1018 34.58 -3.52 11.86
C ALA A 1018 34.87 -3.13 10.40
N ARG A 1019 33.92 -3.37 9.48
CA ARG A 1019 34.03 -2.93 8.07
C ARG A 1019 33.83 -1.43 7.91
N ASN A 1020 32.95 -0.82 8.70
CA ASN A 1020 32.45 0.54 8.47
C ASN A 1020 33.04 1.61 9.42
N ALA A 1021 33.81 1.23 10.45
CA ALA A 1021 34.28 2.13 11.51
C ALA A 1021 35.02 3.37 10.96
N ALA A 1022 35.91 3.17 9.99
CA ALA A 1022 36.62 4.27 9.33
C ALA A 1022 35.67 5.22 8.57
N ALA A 1023 34.68 4.66 7.87
CA ALA A 1023 33.68 5.44 7.16
C ALA A 1023 32.81 6.24 8.15
N ILE A 1024 32.34 5.62 9.23
CA ILE A 1024 31.55 6.26 10.28
C ILE A 1024 32.33 7.42 10.92
N ALA A 1025 33.60 7.19 11.30
CA ALA A 1025 34.44 8.22 11.89
C ALA A 1025 34.70 9.43 10.96
N SER A 1026 34.61 9.24 9.64
CA SER A 1026 34.81 10.32 8.65
C SER A 1026 33.59 11.24 8.48
N GLN A 1027 32.41 10.79 8.92
CA GLN A 1027 31.13 11.49 8.78
C GLN A 1027 30.95 12.59 9.84
N PRO A 1028 30.11 13.61 9.60
CA PRO A 1028 29.79 14.62 10.61
C PRO A 1028 29.03 14.01 11.80
N ILE A 1029 29.11 14.65 12.97
CA ILE A 1029 28.42 14.17 14.20
C ILE A 1029 26.89 14.03 14.03
N SER A 1030 26.28 14.81 13.13
CA SER A 1030 24.86 14.70 12.79
C SER A 1030 24.51 13.36 12.14
N TYR A 1031 25.43 12.78 11.35
CA TYR A 1031 25.27 11.41 10.82
C TYR A 1031 25.32 10.39 11.95
N PHE A 1032 26.22 10.58 12.92
CA PHE A 1032 26.33 9.67 14.07
C PHE A 1032 25.04 9.61 14.89
N HIS A 1033 24.31 10.72 15.02
CA HIS A 1033 23.01 10.72 15.70
C HIS A 1033 21.99 9.78 15.02
N SER A 1034 21.89 9.86 13.69
CA SER A 1034 21.02 8.95 12.91
C SER A 1034 21.53 7.51 12.96
N TYR A 1035 22.85 7.30 12.88
CA TYR A 1035 23.46 5.98 12.98
C TYR A 1035 23.19 5.33 14.35
N SER A 1036 23.43 6.06 15.44
CA SER A 1036 23.20 5.60 16.81
C SER A 1036 21.73 5.24 17.05
N PHE A 1037 20.81 6.08 16.57
CA PHE A 1037 19.37 5.82 16.70
C PHE A 1037 18.95 4.48 16.09
N ASN A 1038 19.49 4.15 14.91
CA ASN A 1038 19.16 2.92 14.17
C ASN A 1038 20.02 1.71 14.58
N THR A 1039 21.06 1.91 15.41
CA THR A 1039 21.95 0.84 15.85
C THR A 1039 21.97 0.68 17.37
N LEU A 1040 22.85 1.43 18.04
CA LEU A 1040 23.17 1.31 19.46
C LEU A 1040 21.96 1.55 20.35
N ARG A 1041 21.12 2.53 20.00
CA ARG A 1041 19.89 2.83 20.73
C ARG A 1041 18.84 1.76 20.54
N GLN A 1042 18.66 1.23 19.32
CA GLN A 1042 17.76 0.09 19.11
C GLN A 1042 18.20 -1.11 19.94
N LEU A 1043 19.50 -1.43 19.93
CA LEU A 1043 20.06 -2.56 20.68
C LEU A 1043 19.88 -2.38 22.19
N GLY A 1044 20.36 -1.26 22.73
CA GLY A 1044 20.37 -1.02 24.17
C GLY A 1044 18.96 -0.91 24.76
N ALA A 1045 18.08 -0.15 24.10
CA ALA A 1045 16.71 0.05 24.58
C ALA A 1045 15.88 -1.23 24.52
N ASN A 1046 16.01 -2.01 23.46
CA ASN A 1046 15.29 -3.27 23.29
C ASN A 1046 15.63 -4.28 24.40
N PHE A 1047 16.92 -4.52 24.66
CA PHE A 1047 17.33 -5.46 25.70
C PHE A 1047 17.10 -4.92 27.12
N GLU A 1048 17.10 -3.60 27.32
CA GLU A 1048 16.63 -3.04 28.59
C GLU A 1048 15.16 -3.39 28.83
N LEU A 1049 14.28 -3.17 27.84
CA LEU A 1049 12.86 -3.53 27.93
C LEU A 1049 12.64 -5.04 28.16
N LEU A 1050 13.42 -5.90 27.49
CA LEU A 1050 13.40 -7.34 27.75
C LEU A 1050 13.73 -7.64 29.22
N GLY A 1051 14.82 -7.05 29.73
CA GLY A 1051 15.22 -7.21 31.13
C GLY A 1051 14.16 -6.73 32.13
N ARG A 1052 13.41 -5.67 31.80
CA ARG A 1052 12.27 -5.20 32.61
C ARG A 1052 11.09 -6.17 32.54
N CYS A 1053 10.78 -6.71 31.37
CA CYS A 1053 9.75 -7.73 31.18
C CYS A 1053 10.06 -8.99 32.00
N LEU A 1054 11.30 -9.50 31.92
CA LEU A 1054 11.73 -10.68 32.67
C LEU A 1054 11.62 -10.48 34.18
N ARG A 1055 12.01 -9.30 34.70
CA ARG A 1055 11.79 -8.96 36.12
C ARG A 1055 10.32 -9.00 36.51
N TRP A 1056 9.44 -8.45 35.68
CA TRP A 1056 8.01 -8.45 35.94
C TRP A 1056 7.40 -9.86 35.92
N LEU A 1057 7.92 -10.74 35.04
CA LEU A 1057 7.50 -12.15 34.96
C LEU A 1057 7.92 -12.96 36.19
N ASP A 1058 9.06 -12.64 36.81
CA ASP A 1058 9.68 -13.37 37.93
C ASP A 1058 9.19 -12.93 39.34
N ALA A 1059 8.10 -12.15 39.39
CA ALA A 1059 7.42 -11.57 40.56
C ALA A 1059 8.05 -10.30 41.20
N ASP A 1060 7.28 -9.65 42.08
CA ASP A 1060 7.52 -8.28 42.56
C ASP A 1060 8.84 -8.12 43.37
N ASP A 1061 9.39 -9.21 43.91
CA ASP A 1061 10.66 -9.23 44.66
C ASP A 1061 11.91 -9.21 43.76
N ALA A 1062 11.76 -9.26 42.42
CA ALA A 1062 12.86 -9.16 41.46
C ALA A 1062 13.65 -7.84 41.52
N TRP A 1063 13.11 -6.85 42.23
CA TRP A 1063 13.73 -5.54 42.45
C TRP A 1063 14.57 -5.48 43.74
N ALA A 1064 14.60 -6.55 44.54
CA ALA A 1064 15.36 -6.60 45.79
C ALA A 1064 16.87 -6.82 45.55
N PRO A 1065 17.76 -6.17 46.32
CA PRO A 1065 19.20 -6.44 46.27
C PRO A 1065 19.51 -7.91 46.61
N GLY A 1066 20.31 -8.58 45.77
CA GLY A 1066 20.67 -9.99 45.97
C GLY A 1066 19.64 -11.00 45.43
N TYR A 1067 18.81 -10.59 44.49
CA TYR A 1067 17.83 -11.44 43.82
C TYR A 1067 18.44 -12.71 43.19
N THR A 1068 17.76 -13.86 43.36
CA THR A 1068 18.18 -15.17 42.80
C THR A 1068 17.00 -15.92 42.16
N GLY A 1069 16.11 -15.21 41.44
CA GLY A 1069 14.98 -15.83 40.73
C GLY A 1069 15.36 -16.48 39.39
N ALA A 1070 14.36 -17.05 38.71
CA ALA A 1070 14.53 -17.91 37.55
C ALA A 1070 15.16 -17.19 36.34
N PHE A 1071 14.94 -15.88 36.22
CA PHE A 1071 15.47 -15.04 35.15
C PHE A 1071 16.65 -14.18 35.60
N CYS A 1072 17.20 -14.35 36.81
CA CYS A 1072 18.25 -13.47 37.35
C CYS A 1072 19.48 -13.33 36.41
N ALA A 1073 19.96 -14.44 35.84
CA ALA A 1073 21.07 -14.42 34.89
C ALA A 1073 20.70 -13.69 33.58
N SER A 1074 19.52 -13.98 33.02
CA SER A 1074 19.00 -13.32 31.82
C SER A 1074 18.80 -11.82 32.01
N ILE A 1075 18.31 -11.40 33.17
CA ILE A 1075 18.15 -10.00 33.57
C ILE A 1075 19.51 -9.31 33.62
N THR A 1076 20.50 -9.94 34.25
CA THR A 1076 21.87 -9.41 34.35
C THR A 1076 22.50 -9.25 32.96
N ALA A 1077 22.28 -10.22 32.07
CA ALA A 1077 22.76 -10.14 30.69
C ALA A 1077 22.09 -8.99 29.91
N CYS A 1078 20.78 -8.81 30.07
CA CYS A 1078 20.05 -7.69 29.47
C CYS A 1078 20.57 -6.32 29.97
N ASP A 1079 20.78 -6.17 31.27
CA ASP A 1079 21.34 -4.94 31.86
C ASP A 1079 22.76 -4.66 31.36
N THR A 1080 23.56 -5.71 31.18
CA THR A 1080 24.92 -5.62 30.62
C THR A 1080 24.87 -5.12 29.18
N ILE A 1081 24.03 -5.72 28.33
CA ILE A 1081 23.85 -5.28 26.93
C ILE A 1081 23.42 -3.82 26.88
N ALA A 1082 22.40 -3.43 27.68
CA ALA A 1082 21.88 -2.08 27.70
C ALA A 1082 22.93 -1.05 28.13
N SER A 1083 23.71 -1.36 29.17
CA SER A 1083 24.74 -0.46 29.71
C SER A 1083 25.95 -0.36 28.77
N GLU A 1084 26.45 -1.48 28.25
CA GLU A 1084 27.61 -1.48 27.35
C GLU A 1084 27.27 -0.89 25.98
N ALA A 1085 26.03 -1.02 25.49
CA ALA A 1085 25.58 -0.31 24.30
C ALA A 1085 25.66 1.22 24.46
N MET A 1086 25.37 1.74 25.67
CA MET A 1086 25.51 3.16 25.99
C MET A 1086 26.98 3.59 26.01
N VAL A 1087 27.87 2.76 26.59
CA VAL A 1087 29.33 3.00 26.56
C VAL A 1087 29.83 3.03 25.11
N LEU A 1088 29.38 2.08 24.29
CA LEU A 1088 29.71 1.99 22.87
C LEU A 1088 29.25 3.24 22.10
N GLU A 1089 28.06 3.79 22.43
CA GLU A 1089 27.57 5.05 21.89
C GLU A 1089 28.51 6.23 22.18
N PHE A 1090 28.96 6.39 23.42
CA PHE A 1090 29.91 7.45 23.77
C PHE A 1090 31.24 7.32 23.05
N ARG A 1091 31.78 6.09 22.95
CA ARG A 1091 33.06 5.83 22.28
C ARG A 1091 32.99 6.15 20.78
N LEU A 1092 31.95 5.69 20.09
CA LEU A 1092 31.79 5.96 18.66
C LEU A 1092 31.48 7.43 18.38
N ALA A 1093 30.72 8.10 19.25
CA ALA A 1093 30.49 9.54 19.13
C ALA A 1093 31.81 10.33 19.22
N ARG A 1094 32.68 9.97 20.17
CA ARG A 1094 34.02 10.54 20.33
C ARG A 1094 34.90 10.27 19.12
N ALA A 1095 34.89 9.04 18.60
CA ALA A 1095 35.59 8.64 17.39
C ALA A 1095 35.19 9.51 16.19
N CYS A 1096 33.89 9.73 15.98
CA CYS A 1096 33.36 10.63 14.94
C CYS A 1096 33.77 12.08 15.16
N ALA A 1097 33.64 12.60 16.39
CA ALA A 1097 34.00 13.98 16.72
C ALA A 1097 35.48 14.27 16.47
N ARG A 1098 36.35 13.29 16.72
CA ARG A 1098 37.81 13.39 16.52
C ARG A 1098 38.28 12.95 15.14
N ARG A 1099 37.39 12.41 14.30
CA ARG A 1099 37.70 11.77 13.02
C ARG A 1099 38.78 10.69 13.16
N ASN A 1100 38.70 9.90 14.23
CA ASN A 1100 39.62 8.80 14.50
C ASN A 1100 38.84 7.48 14.54
N GLU A 1101 39.36 6.45 13.89
CA GLU A 1101 38.73 5.13 13.85
C GLU A 1101 38.80 4.48 15.25
N ASP A 1102 37.66 4.01 15.77
CA ASP A 1102 37.59 3.10 16.91
C ASP A 1102 36.64 1.95 16.54
N ARG A 1103 37.14 0.72 16.60
CA ARG A 1103 36.36 -0.51 16.34
C ARG A 1103 35.65 -1.02 17.58
N CYS A 1104 36.00 -0.50 18.76
CA CYS A 1104 35.39 -0.80 20.04
C CYS A 1104 35.32 -2.31 20.40
N GLU A 1105 36.30 -3.08 19.93
CA GLU A 1105 36.40 -4.54 20.09
C GLU A 1105 36.09 -5.01 21.52
N SER A 1106 36.72 -4.38 22.52
CA SER A 1106 36.57 -4.75 23.94
C SER A 1106 35.13 -4.64 24.45
N THR A 1107 34.38 -3.62 24.00
CA THR A 1107 33.00 -3.38 24.44
C THR A 1107 32.05 -4.32 23.69
N LEU A 1108 32.26 -4.49 22.38
CA LEU A 1108 31.47 -5.43 21.58
C LEU A 1108 31.59 -6.88 22.05
N GLU A 1109 32.79 -7.33 22.40
CA GLU A 1109 32.99 -8.67 22.97
C GLU A 1109 32.20 -8.90 24.28
N VAL A 1110 32.03 -7.85 25.11
CA VAL A 1110 31.23 -7.96 26.34
C VAL A 1110 29.75 -8.10 26.00
N ILE A 1111 29.25 -7.28 25.06
CA ILE A 1111 27.85 -7.34 24.60
C ILE A 1111 27.57 -8.70 23.95
N GLU A 1112 28.48 -9.20 23.12
CA GLU A 1112 28.35 -10.49 22.43
C GLU A 1112 28.30 -11.66 23.42
N ARG A 1113 29.18 -11.67 24.43
CA ARG A 1113 29.14 -12.66 25.52
C ARG A 1113 27.87 -12.58 26.34
N ALA A 1114 27.40 -11.37 26.65
CA ALA A 1114 26.14 -11.18 27.39
C ALA A 1114 24.94 -11.68 26.58
N TYR A 1115 24.89 -11.40 25.27
CA TYR A 1115 23.84 -11.92 24.39
C TYR A 1115 23.87 -13.46 24.30
N ALA A 1116 25.05 -14.06 24.12
CA ALA A 1116 25.19 -15.52 24.10
C ALA A 1116 24.68 -16.14 25.41
N SER A 1117 25.08 -15.57 26.56
CA SER A 1117 24.58 -16.01 27.87
C SER A 1117 23.07 -15.85 28.01
N LEU A 1118 22.48 -14.75 27.53
CA LEU A 1118 21.04 -14.52 27.56
C LEU A 1118 20.29 -15.63 26.80
N ILE A 1119 20.74 -15.95 25.59
CA ILE A 1119 20.11 -16.96 24.74
C ILE A 1119 20.28 -18.37 25.32
N ASP A 1120 21.47 -18.68 25.85
CA ASP A 1120 21.75 -19.97 26.49
C ASP A 1120 20.92 -20.18 27.75
N GLU A 1121 20.76 -19.16 28.61
CA GLU A 1121 19.94 -19.24 29.83
C GLU A 1121 18.44 -19.39 29.52
N LEU A 1122 17.93 -18.59 28.57
CA LEU A 1122 16.53 -18.69 28.13
C LEU A 1122 16.24 -20.02 27.40
N GLY A 1123 17.22 -20.58 26.68
CA GLY A 1123 17.12 -21.86 25.99
C GLY A 1123 17.40 -23.09 26.87
N GLY A 1124 18.24 -22.93 27.91
CA GLY A 1124 18.71 -23.98 28.82
C GLY A 1124 17.71 -24.35 29.91
N ASN A 1125 16.78 -23.45 30.23
CA ASN A 1125 15.59 -23.72 31.07
C ASN A 1125 14.57 -24.62 30.34
N SER A 1126 15.02 -25.82 29.99
CA SER A 1126 14.25 -26.92 29.36
C SER A 1126 13.36 -27.69 30.35
N THR A 1127 13.11 -27.13 31.53
CA THR A 1127 11.88 -27.42 32.27
C THR A 1127 10.84 -26.46 31.72
N PRO A 1128 9.69 -26.92 31.17
CA PRO A 1128 8.71 -26.00 30.60
C PRO A 1128 8.42 -24.91 31.63
N LEU A 1129 8.46 -23.65 31.20
CA LEU A 1129 8.02 -22.47 31.94
C LEU A 1129 6.59 -22.73 32.43
N GLN A 1130 6.45 -23.45 33.54
CA GLN A 1130 5.20 -23.76 34.20
C GLN A 1130 5.14 -22.96 35.49
N PRO A 1131 4.00 -22.33 35.78
CA PRO A 1131 3.81 -21.59 37.01
C PRO A 1131 3.92 -22.54 38.21
N HIS A 1132 4.81 -22.23 39.15
CA HIS A 1132 4.91 -22.97 40.40
C HIS A 1132 3.67 -22.75 41.28
N GLY A 1133 2.90 -23.83 41.50
CA GLY A 1133 2.33 -24.14 42.82
C GLY A 1133 0.80 -24.17 42.98
N GLY A 1134 0.23 -25.39 43.08
CA GLY A 1134 -0.93 -25.65 43.96
C GLY A 1134 -2.00 -26.66 43.49
N SER A 1135 -1.90 -27.91 43.96
CA SER A 1135 -2.98 -28.90 44.17
C SER A 1135 -3.41 -29.87 43.03
N SER A 1136 -2.67 -30.98 42.96
CA SER A 1136 -3.08 -32.41 42.78
C SER A 1136 -4.38 -32.81 42.05
N ASP A 1137 -4.24 -33.53 40.93
CA ASP A 1137 -5.02 -34.76 40.62
C ASP A 1137 -4.26 -35.63 39.58
N PRO A 1138 -3.97 -36.93 39.83
CA PRO A 1138 -3.10 -37.73 38.97
C PRO A 1138 -3.94 -38.51 37.95
N ARG A 1139 -3.84 -38.17 36.66
CA ARG A 1139 -4.10 -39.08 35.55
C ARG A 1139 -3.71 -38.45 34.20
N ARG A 1140 -2.50 -38.76 33.71
CA ARG A 1140 -2.27 -39.36 32.37
C ARG A 1140 -0.79 -39.32 32.01
N ASP A 1141 -0.17 -40.48 32.20
CA ASP A 1141 1.05 -40.87 31.50
C ASP A 1141 0.71 -41.42 30.11
N ALA A 1142 1.73 -41.30 29.24
CA ALA A 1142 2.00 -42.04 28.00
C ALA A 1142 1.32 -41.60 26.69
N GLY A 1143 2.15 -41.04 25.79
CA GLY A 1143 2.17 -41.49 24.39
C GLY A 1143 2.18 -40.43 23.29
N SER A 1144 3.24 -39.63 23.18
CA SER A 1144 3.75 -39.11 21.89
C SER A 1144 4.31 -40.30 21.05
N PRO A 1145 4.53 -40.28 19.71
CA PRO A 1145 4.81 -39.11 18.85
C PRO A 1145 4.27 -39.20 17.41
N LEU A 1146 4.74 -38.30 16.54
CA LEU A 1146 5.02 -38.41 15.08
C LEU A 1146 4.41 -37.22 14.31
N GLN A 1147 5.24 -36.32 13.80
CA GLN A 1147 5.93 -36.33 12.48
C GLN A 1147 5.13 -35.62 11.41
#